data_AF-A0A1A2N032-F1
#
_entry.id   AF-A0A1A2N032-F1
#
_cell.length_a   1.000
_cell.length_b   1.000
_cell.length_c   1.000
_cell.angle_alpha   90.00
_cell.angle_beta   90.00
_cell.angle_gamma   90.00
#
_symmetry.space_group_name_H-M   'P 1'
#
loop_
_entity.id
_entity.type
_entity.pdbx_description
1 polymer ?
#
loop_
_entity_poly.entity_id
_entity_poly.type
_entity_poly.pdbx_seq_one_letter_code
_entity_poly.pdbx_strand_id
1 'polypeptide(L)'
;MSRPGEDAPRQLTLTARLNTSAVDSRRGVVRLHPSVVAALGIREWDAVALTGSRTTAAVAGLAGPDTPVGTALLDDVTLSNAGLREGTAVIVGAVTVYGARSVTLSGSSLASQSISPVTLRQALLGKVLTVGDAVSLLPRDLGPGTSTSAATRALAASVGISWTSELLTVTGVDPRGPVSVQPNSLVTWGVGVPSGGPTLSTDLVDVASPETILEELKGSQPQAAKLTEWLKLALDEPHLLKTLGAGANLGVLVSGPAGVGKVTLVRAVCDGRRLVKLDGPEVGALTPEDRLKTVSSAVHAVRNGGGVLLITDVDALLPATPEPVAALILGELRTAVATEGVALIATSARPDQLDARLRAPDLCDRELSLPLPDAGTRKALLESLLKSVPADTLNLDEIASRTPGFVVADLAALLREAALRAAARASIDGLPPELNQEDLLGALTVIRPLSRSASEEVTVGNVTLNDVGDMAEARQALTEAVLWPLQHPDTFARLGVEPPRGVLLYGPPGCGKTFVVRALASTGQLSVHSVKGSELMDKWVGSSEKAVRELFRRARDSAPSLVFLDEIDALAPRRGQSFDSGVTDRVVAALLTELDGVNPLRDVVVLGATNRPDLIDPALLRPGRLERHVFIEPPDAAARCEILRTAGKSVPLSDDVDLDEVAAGLDGYSAADCVALLREAALTAMRRSIDATDVTAADIAAARQIVRPSLDPAQVEALRDFAKAP
;
A
#
# COMPACT_ATOMS: atom_id res chain seq x y z
N MET A 1 -4.85 -30.85 -21.96
CA MET A 1 -6.03 -30.06 -22.40
C MET A 1 -6.19 -28.92 -21.41
N SER A 2 -5.66 -27.75 -21.76
CA SER A 2 -5.69 -26.55 -20.91
C SER A 2 -7.05 -25.86 -21.05
N ARG A 3 -7.58 -25.30 -19.95
CA ARG A 3 -8.88 -24.63 -19.90
C ARG A 3 -8.87 -23.35 -20.78
N PRO A 4 -9.93 -23.07 -21.55
CA PRO A 4 -10.09 -21.78 -22.23
C PRO A 4 -10.62 -20.75 -21.22
N GLY A 5 -9.86 -19.69 -20.93
CA GLY A 5 -10.31 -18.60 -20.05
C GLY A 5 -9.28 -17.94 -19.13
N GLU A 6 -7.99 -18.31 -19.18
CA GLU A 6 -6.94 -17.41 -18.65
C GLU A 6 -6.77 -16.27 -19.65
N ASP A 7 -7.19 -15.05 -19.27
CA ASP A 7 -6.86 -13.81 -19.98
C ASP A 7 -5.34 -13.82 -20.24
N ALA A 8 -4.92 -13.96 -21.50
CA ALA A 8 -3.51 -13.83 -21.84
C ALA A 8 -3.01 -12.48 -21.33
N PRO A 9 -1.85 -12.41 -20.65
CA PRO A 9 -1.34 -11.15 -20.13
C PRO A 9 -1.22 -10.17 -21.29
N ARG A 10 -1.99 -9.08 -21.22
CA ARG A 10 -2.04 -8.05 -22.27
C ARG A 10 -0.65 -7.41 -22.34
N GLN A 11 0.02 -7.59 -23.47
CA GLN A 11 1.38 -7.12 -23.73
C GLN A 11 1.38 -6.19 -24.94
N LEU A 12 2.23 -5.17 -24.90
CA LEU A 12 2.45 -4.23 -26.01
C LEU A 12 3.93 -4.16 -26.34
N THR A 13 4.24 -4.07 -27.63
CA THR A 13 5.60 -3.82 -28.11
C THR A 13 5.77 -2.32 -28.33
N LEU A 14 6.70 -1.71 -27.59
CA LEU A 14 7.02 -0.29 -27.64
C LEU A 14 8.49 -0.11 -28.04
N THR A 15 8.89 1.11 -28.37
CA THR A 15 10.29 1.49 -28.55
C THR A 15 10.85 2.02 -27.24
N ALA A 16 11.92 1.39 -26.73
CA ALA A 16 12.61 1.85 -25.54
C ALA A 16 13.49 3.07 -25.86
N ARG A 17 13.28 4.18 -25.15
CA ARG A 17 14.14 5.36 -25.21
C ARG A 17 14.74 5.67 -23.85
N LEU A 18 15.93 6.25 -23.85
CA LEU A 18 16.59 6.66 -22.61
C LEU A 18 15.86 7.86 -22.01
N ASN A 19 15.44 7.73 -20.75
CA ASN A 19 14.94 8.85 -19.98
C ASN A 19 16.12 9.68 -19.47
N THR A 20 16.30 10.89 -20.02
CA THR A 20 17.34 11.83 -19.59
C THR A 20 16.94 12.63 -18.35
N SER A 21 15.69 12.47 -17.87
CA SER A 21 15.23 13.11 -16.65
C SER A 21 16.01 12.59 -15.45
N ALA A 22 16.83 13.48 -14.85
CA ALA A 22 17.53 13.18 -13.61
C ALA A 22 16.57 12.82 -12.47
N VAL A 23 15.29 13.21 -12.56
CA VAL A 23 14.26 12.92 -11.56
C VAL A 23 13.90 11.43 -11.51
N ASP A 24 13.91 10.75 -12.64
CA ASP A 24 13.47 9.35 -12.78
C ASP A 24 14.62 8.34 -12.82
N SER A 25 15.86 8.81 -13.02
CA SER A 25 17.04 7.97 -13.17
C SER A 25 17.28 7.05 -11.96
N ARG A 26 17.58 5.76 -12.20
CA ARG A 26 17.94 4.70 -11.24
C ARG A 26 16.92 4.41 -10.16
N ARG A 27 15.63 4.66 -10.44
CA ARG A 27 14.53 4.42 -9.49
C ARG A 27 13.75 3.16 -9.78
N GLY A 28 13.93 2.57 -10.97
CA GLY A 28 13.08 1.50 -11.44
C GLY A 28 11.68 2.01 -11.79
N VAL A 29 11.58 3.25 -12.31
CA VAL A 29 10.35 3.84 -12.83
C VAL A 29 10.45 3.91 -14.35
N VAL A 30 9.45 3.37 -15.05
CA VAL A 30 9.32 3.47 -16.51
C VAL A 30 8.17 4.41 -16.84
N ARG A 31 8.43 5.42 -17.68
CA ARG A 31 7.39 6.37 -18.10
C ARG A 31 6.69 5.85 -19.35
N LEU A 32 5.38 5.67 -19.27
CA LEU A 32 4.54 5.16 -20.36
C LEU A 32 3.50 6.21 -20.74
N HIS A 33 3.19 6.28 -22.04
CA HIS A 33 2.11 7.15 -22.52
C HIS A 33 0.76 6.73 -21.89
N PRO A 34 -0.13 7.67 -21.53
CA PRO A 34 -1.45 7.35 -20.98
C PRO A 34 -2.25 6.30 -21.79
N SER A 35 -2.24 6.38 -23.13
CA SER A 35 -2.87 5.36 -24.00
C SER A 35 -2.29 3.95 -23.80
N VAL A 36 -0.99 3.82 -23.55
CA VAL A 36 -0.33 2.53 -23.28
C VAL A 36 -0.79 1.96 -21.95
N VAL A 37 -0.83 2.80 -20.91
CA VAL A 37 -1.33 2.43 -19.57
C VAL A 37 -2.78 1.95 -19.66
N ALA A 38 -3.63 2.69 -20.37
CA ALA A 38 -5.02 2.31 -20.62
C ALA A 38 -5.14 1.01 -21.43
N ALA A 39 -4.33 0.85 -22.49
CA ALA A 39 -4.33 -0.34 -23.34
C ALA A 39 -3.86 -1.61 -22.60
N LEU A 40 -2.90 -1.49 -21.66
CA LEU A 40 -2.49 -2.57 -20.77
C LEU A 40 -3.52 -2.85 -19.66
N GLY A 41 -4.38 -1.86 -19.32
CA GLY A 41 -5.36 -1.98 -18.24
C GLY A 41 -4.73 -1.90 -16.85
N ILE A 42 -3.55 -1.29 -16.77
CA ILE A 42 -2.82 -1.01 -15.52
C ILE A 42 -3.01 0.45 -15.14
N ARG A 43 -2.55 0.83 -13.96
CA ARG A 43 -2.60 2.20 -13.44
C ARG A 43 -1.20 2.74 -13.21
N GLU A 44 -1.11 4.05 -13.00
CA GLU A 44 0.12 4.64 -12.50
C GLU A 44 0.51 4.01 -11.15
N TRP A 45 1.79 3.70 -10.98
CA TRP A 45 2.43 2.96 -9.88
C TRP A 45 2.22 1.45 -9.84
N ASP A 46 1.48 0.89 -10.80
CA ASP A 46 1.45 -0.56 -10.98
C ASP A 46 2.80 -1.05 -11.54
N ALA A 47 3.15 -2.29 -11.22
CA ALA A 47 4.35 -2.90 -11.76
C ALA A 47 4.09 -3.43 -13.18
N VAL A 48 5.10 -3.26 -14.03
CA VAL A 48 5.13 -3.80 -15.38
C VAL A 48 6.36 -4.67 -15.57
N ALA A 49 6.18 -5.79 -16.26
CA ALA A 49 7.28 -6.56 -16.81
C ALA A 49 7.79 -5.86 -18.07
N LEU A 50 9.11 -5.72 -18.15
CA LEU A 50 9.83 -5.21 -19.32
C LEU A 50 10.69 -6.35 -19.87
N THR A 51 10.36 -6.81 -21.08
CA THR A 51 11.03 -7.93 -21.73
C THR A 51 11.75 -7.46 -22.98
N GLY A 52 13.08 -7.50 -22.92
CA GLY A 52 13.99 -7.36 -24.05
C GLY A 52 14.73 -8.68 -24.29
N SER A 53 16.07 -8.65 -24.28
CA SER A 53 16.87 -9.89 -24.21
C SER A 53 16.82 -10.55 -22.83
N ARG A 54 16.44 -9.78 -21.82
CA ARG A 54 16.16 -10.21 -20.44
C ARG A 54 14.80 -9.69 -20.01
N THR A 55 14.21 -10.30 -18.99
CA THR A 55 12.99 -9.80 -18.37
C THR A 55 13.31 -9.21 -17.02
N THR A 56 12.86 -7.98 -16.79
CA THR A 56 12.93 -7.26 -15.51
C THR A 56 11.55 -6.70 -15.19
N ALA A 57 11.39 -6.09 -14.02
CA ALA A 57 10.17 -5.42 -13.61
C ALA A 57 10.47 -3.99 -13.16
N ALA A 58 9.60 -3.07 -13.52
CA ALA A 58 9.69 -1.67 -13.14
C ALA A 58 8.29 -1.16 -12.76
N VAL A 59 8.25 0.02 -12.17
CA VAL A 59 7.00 0.68 -11.80
C VAL A 59 6.57 1.63 -12.91
N ALA A 60 5.32 1.52 -13.37
CA ALA A 60 4.79 2.37 -14.43
C ALA A 60 4.45 3.78 -13.90
N GLY A 61 5.12 4.81 -14.42
CA GLY A 61 4.74 6.21 -14.25
C GLY A 61 4.11 6.76 -15.52
N LEU A 62 3.30 7.82 -15.40
CA LEU A 62 2.79 8.51 -16.59
C LEU A 62 3.88 9.36 -17.25
N ALA A 63 4.02 9.23 -18.56
CA ALA A 63 4.90 10.07 -19.37
C ALA A 63 4.27 11.45 -19.64
N GLY A 64 5.11 12.45 -19.92
CA GLY A 64 4.66 13.79 -20.30
C GLY A 64 3.99 13.79 -21.69
N PRO A 65 3.19 14.85 -22.00
CA PRO A 65 2.38 14.93 -23.22
C PRO A 65 3.20 14.87 -24.51
N ASP A 66 4.49 15.25 -24.47
CA ASP A 66 5.38 15.24 -25.65
C ASP A 66 5.95 13.85 -25.98
N THR A 67 5.64 12.82 -25.19
CA THR A 67 6.17 11.47 -25.40
C THR A 67 5.31 10.70 -26.41
N PRO A 68 5.87 10.13 -27.50
CA PRO A 68 5.08 9.37 -28.46
C PRO A 68 4.42 8.13 -27.84
N VAL A 69 3.21 7.78 -28.28
CA VAL A 69 2.43 6.63 -27.76
C VAL A 69 3.23 5.32 -27.82
N GLY A 70 3.92 5.07 -28.93
CA GLY A 70 4.74 3.87 -29.13
C GLY A 70 6.06 3.86 -28.36
N THR A 71 6.32 4.82 -27.47
CA THR A 71 7.61 4.95 -26.76
C THR A 71 7.46 4.67 -25.26
N ALA A 72 8.41 3.91 -24.70
CA ALA A 72 8.61 3.77 -23.27
C ALA A 72 9.93 4.47 -22.87
N LEU A 73 9.90 5.38 -21.90
CA LEU A 73 11.11 6.02 -21.38
C LEU A 73 11.63 5.22 -20.17
N LEU A 74 12.83 4.66 -20.31
CA LEU A 74 13.50 3.84 -19.32
C LEU A 74 14.79 4.53 -18.88
N ASP A 75 15.16 4.42 -17.61
CA ASP A 75 16.49 4.85 -17.16
C ASP A 75 17.61 3.91 -17.65
N ASP A 76 18.86 4.33 -17.44
CA ASP A 76 20.07 3.60 -17.83
C ASP A 76 20.12 2.19 -17.23
N VAL A 77 19.78 2.06 -15.95
CA VAL A 77 19.79 0.79 -15.22
C VAL A 77 18.68 -0.15 -15.70
N THR A 78 17.48 0.36 -15.95
CA THR A 78 16.31 -0.41 -16.40
C THR A 78 16.51 -0.90 -17.84
N LEU A 79 17.10 -0.08 -18.72
CA LEU A 79 17.53 -0.52 -20.04
C LEU A 79 18.53 -1.68 -19.95
N SER A 80 19.52 -1.57 -19.06
CA SER A 80 20.52 -2.62 -18.84
C SER A 80 19.91 -3.91 -18.29
N ASN A 81 18.99 -3.79 -17.31
CA ASN A 81 18.32 -4.92 -16.68
C ASN A 81 17.43 -5.69 -17.65
N ALA A 82 16.70 -4.99 -18.52
CA ALA A 82 15.93 -5.57 -19.61
C ALA A 82 16.82 -6.07 -20.77
N GLY A 83 18.11 -5.74 -20.76
CA GLY A 83 19.06 -6.06 -21.83
C GLY A 83 18.67 -5.41 -23.16
N LEU A 84 18.27 -4.14 -23.10
CA LEU A 84 17.82 -3.32 -24.21
C LEU A 84 18.89 -2.28 -24.59
N ARG A 85 18.88 -1.87 -25.85
CA ARG A 85 19.59 -0.67 -26.30
C ARG A 85 18.55 0.42 -26.59
N GLU A 86 18.96 1.68 -26.52
CA GLU A 86 18.11 2.78 -26.94
C GLU A 86 17.65 2.59 -28.41
N GLY A 87 16.36 2.85 -28.67
CA GLY A 87 15.73 2.67 -29.97
C GLY A 87 15.32 1.24 -30.30
N THR A 88 15.49 0.27 -29.39
CA THR A 88 15.08 -1.12 -29.62
C THR A 88 13.67 -1.40 -29.12
N ALA A 89 13.05 -2.46 -29.63
CA ALA A 89 11.72 -2.88 -29.20
C ALA A 89 11.77 -3.50 -27.79
N VAL A 90 10.82 -3.10 -26.94
CA VAL A 90 10.57 -3.65 -25.60
C VAL A 90 9.14 -4.14 -25.52
N ILE A 91 8.95 -5.34 -24.98
CA ILE A 91 7.62 -5.84 -24.65
C ILE A 91 7.28 -5.40 -23.23
N VAL A 92 6.16 -4.72 -23.07
CA VAL A 92 5.65 -4.23 -21.79
C VAL A 92 4.35 -4.95 -21.46
N GLY A 93 4.22 -5.49 -20.25
CA GLY A 93 3.01 -6.18 -19.79
C GLY A 93 2.77 -6.02 -18.30
N ALA A 94 1.53 -6.16 -17.85
CA ALA A 94 1.20 -6.15 -16.42
C ALA A 94 1.87 -7.33 -15.70
N VAL A 95 2.36 -7.12 -14.47
CA VAL A 95 2.98 -8.18 -13.67
C VAL A 95 2.58 -8.12 -12.20
N THR A 96 2.34 -9.28 -11.60
CA THR A 96 2.10 -9.42 -10.16
C THR A 96 3.42 -9.31 -9.41
N VAL A 97 3.48 -8.45 -8.40
CA VAL A 97 4.63 -8.29 -7.50
C VAL A 97 4.25 -8.74 -6.11
N TYR A 98 5.02 -9.66 -5.53
CA TYR A 98 4.82 -10.12 -4.16
C TYR A 98 5.68 -9.32 -3.18
N GLY A 99 5.30 -9.26 -1.90
CA GLY A 99 6.23 -8.80 -0.86
C GLY A 99 7.37 -9.80 -0.69
N ALA A 100 8.61 -9.33 -0.73
CA ALA A 100 9.78 -10.19 -0.59
C ALA A 100 9.86 -10.77 0.82
N ARG A 101 10.10 -12.08 0.93
CA ARG A 101 10.58 -12.73 2.16
C ARG A 101 12.07 -12.53 2.31
N SER A 102 12.81 -12.78 1.24
CA SER A 102 14.25 -12.50 1.18
C SER A 102 14.68 -11.96 -0.17
N VAL A 103 15.70 -11.10 -0.16
CA VAL A 103 16.42 -10.60 -1.31
C VAL A 103 17.91 -10.73 -1.02
N THR A 104 18.66 -11.31 -1.95
CA THR A 104 20.11 -11.47 -1.84
C THR A 104 20.81 -10.61 -2.89
N LEU A 105 21.76 -9.80 -2.46
CA LEU A 105 22.51 -8.86 -3.30
C LEU A 105 23.98 -9.25 -3.37
N SER A 106 24.65 -8.90 -4.46
CA SER A 106 26.12 -8.95 -4.59
C SER A 106 26.66 -7.57 -4.93
N GLY A 107 27.79 -7.21 -4.34
CA GLY A 107 28.51 -5.96 -4.59
C GLY A 107 29.98 -6.10 -4.22
N SER A 108 30.68 -4.98 -4.14
CA SER A 108 32.08 -4.90 -3.73
C SER A 108 32.29 -5.40 -2.30
N SER A 109 33.52 -5.82 -1.98
CA SER A 109 33.90 -6.18 -0.61
C SER A 109 33.79 -5.01 0.36
N LEU A 110 33.97 -3.77 -0.13
CA LEU A 110 33.82 -2.58 0.68
C LEU A 110 32.35 -2.34 1.04
N ALA A 111 31.43 -2.45 0.07
CA ALA A 111 30.00 -2.31 0.31
C ALA A 111 29.48 -3.41 1.23
N SER A 112 29.92 -4.67 1.05
CA SER A 112 29.46 -5.78 1.88
C SER A 112 29.94 -5.72 3.33
N GLN A 113 31.07 -5.07 3.61
CA GLN A 113 31.58 -4.86 4.97
C GLN A 113 31.03 -3.60 5.64
N SER A 114 30.64 -2.58 4.86
CA SER A 114 30.23 -1.28 5.40
C SER A 114 28.72 -1.10 5.52
N ILE A 115 27.92 -1.85 4.76
CA ILE A 115 26.46 -1.69 4.72
C ILE A 115 25.79 -2.90 5.34
N SER A 116 25.07 -2.67 6.44
CA SER A 116 24.31 -3.72 7.12
C SER A 116 23.06 -4.15 6.34
N PRO A 117 22.55 -5.38 6.56
CA PRO A 117 21.26 -5.84 6.01
C PRO A 117 20.08 -4.89 6.29
N VAL A 118 20.00 -4.36 7.51
CA VAL A 118 18.98 -3.37 7.91
C VAL A 118 19.07 -2.10 7.06
N THR A 119 20.30 -1.64 6.79
CA THR A 119 20.56 -0.50 5.93
C THR A 119 20.09 -0.85 4.51
N LEU A 120 20.55 -1.94 3.91
CA LEU A 120 20.10 -2.37 2.57
C LEU A 120 18.57 -2.39 2.42
N ARG A 121 17.87 -2.95 3.41
CA ARG A 121 16.41 -2.98 3.47
C ARG A 121 15.78 -1.59 3.45
N GLN A 122 16.34 -0.64 4.19
CA GLN A 122 15.85 0.73 4.24
C GLN A 122 16.03 1.49 2.92
N ALA A 123 17.14 1.29 2.19
CA ALA A 123 17.35 1.95 0.89
C ALA A 123 16.46 1.39 -0.21
N LEU A 124 16.23 0.08 -0.19
CA LEU A 124 15.48 -0.60 -1.24
C LEU A 124 13.99 -0.68 -0.93
N LEU A 125 13.55 -0.17 0.22
CA LEU A 125 12.17 -0.23 0.68
C LEU A 125 11.19 0.27 -0.38
N GLY A 126 10.23 -0.59 -0.75
CA GLY A 126 9.22 -0.33 -1.78
C GLY A 126 9.67 -0.53 -3.23
N LYS A 127 10.97 -0.71 -3.52
CA LYS A 127 11.46 -0.99 -4.88
C LYS A 127 11.07 -2.40 -5.33
N VAL A 128 10.77 -2.53 -6.62
CA VAL A 128 10.52 -3.82 -7.28
C VAL A 128 11.84 -4.36 -7.82
N LEU A 129 12.14 -5.61 -7.52
CA LEU A 129 13.41 -6.27 -7.82
C LEU A 129 13.17 -7.63 -8.48
N THR A 130 14.00 -7.96 -9.46
CA THR A 130 14.05 -9.26 -10.14
C THR A 130 15.47 -9.83 -10.07
N VAL A 131 15.61 -11.17 -10.08
CA VAL A 131 16.93 -11.81 -10.10
C VAL A 131 17.72 -11.39 -11.34
N GLY A 132 18.94 -10.95 -11.10
CA GLY A 132 19.90 -10.47 -12.09
C GLY A 132 19.82 -8.96 -12.34
N ASP A 133 18.88 -8.23 -11.74
CA ASP A 133 18.81 -6.78 -11.87
C ASP A 133 20.00 -6.10 -11.18
N ALA A 134 20.54 -5.07 -11.83
CA ALA A 134 21.37 -4.06 -11.18
C ALA A 134 20.44 -3.08 -10.45
N VAL A 135 20.76 -2.76 -9.19
CA VAL A 135 19.97 -1.90 -8.32
C VAL A 135 20.87 -0.89 -7.64
N SER A 136 20.41 0.36 -7.57
CA SER A 136 21.13 1.44 -6.88
C SER A 136 20.55 1.68 -5.50
N LEU A 137 21.43 1.86 -4.50
CA LEU A 137 21.03 2.30 -3.16
C LEU A 137 20.79 3.82 -3.12
N LEU A 138 21.48 4.57 -3.99
CA LEU A 138 21.23 5.98 -4.23
C LEU A 138 20.38 6.19 -5.49
N PRO A 139 19.28 6.94 -5.44
CA PRO A 139 18.51 7.26 -6.64
C PRO A 139 19.27 8.11 -7.67
N ARG A 140 20.42 8.69 -7.33
CA ARG A 140 21.19 9.55 -8.24
C ARG A 140 22.68 9.33 -8.08
N ASP A 141 23.39 9.31 -9.20
CA ASP A 141 24.83 9.60 -9.21
C ASP A 141 24.99 11.10 -8.97
N LEU A 142 25.55 11.45 -7.82
CA LEU A 142 26.27 12.71 -7.66
C LEU A 142 27.57 12.54 -8.45
N GLY A 143 27.48 12.73 -9.77
CA GLY A 143 28.59 12.44 -10.71
C GLY A 143 29.89 13.18 -10.35
N PRO A 144 31.03 12.80 -10.96
CA PRO A 144 32.28 13.52 -10.76
C PRO A 144 32.14 14.95 -11.28
N GLY A 145 32.01 15.91 -10.35
CA GLY A 145 31.76 17.32 -10.66
C GLY A 145 30.52 17.93 -10.00
N THR A 146 29.58 17.12 -9.47
CA THR A 146 28.59 17.66 -8.52
C THR A 146 29.35 18.08 -7.27
N SER A 147 29.22 19.33 -6.87
CA SER A 147 29.92 19.86 -5.71
C SER A 147 29.58 19.01 -4.48
N THR A 148 30.51 18.14 -4.07
CA THR A 148 30.59 17.51 -2.75
C THR A 148 30.97 18.55 -1.70
N SER A 149 30.39 19.76 -1.82
CA SER A 149 30.49 20.80 -0.82
C SER A 149 30.11 20.20 0.53
N ALA A 150 30.74 20.69 1.58
CA ALA A 150 30.37 20.29 2.94
C ALA A 150 28.86 20.46 3.18
N ALA A 151 28.23 21.44 2.53
CA ALA A 151 26.79 21.71 2.62
C ALA A 151 25.93 20.59 2.01
N THR A 152 26.26 20.08 0.82
CA THR A 152 25.54 18.96 0.19
C THR A 152 25.64 17.67 1.01
N ARG A 153 26.83 17.39 1.57
CA ARG A 153 27.03 16.23 2.47
C ARG A 153 26.33 16.41 3.81
N ALA A 154 26.32 17.62 4.36
CA ALA A 154 25.59 17.93 5.59
C ALA A 154 24.08 17.78 5.41
N LEU A 155 23.53 18.24 4.28
CA LEU A 155 22.12 18.05 3.93
C LEU A 155 21.80 16.56 3.72
N ALA A 156 22.62 15.84 2.97
CA ALA A 156 22.43 14.40 2.78
C ALA A 156 22.44 13.65 4.13
N ALA A 157 23.41 13.95 4.99
CA ALA A 157 23.49 13.37 6.33
C ALA A 157 22.29 13.76 7.23
N SER A 158 21.81 15.01 7.15
CA SER A 158 20.68 15.48 7.98
C SER A 158 19.35 14.84 7.60
N VAL A 159 19.21 14.32 6.37
CA VAL A 159 18.04 13.53 5.93
C VAL A 159 18.32 12.01 5.91
N GLY A 160 19.45 11.57 6.47
CA GLY A 160 19.79 10.14 6.63
C GLY A 160 20.25 9.44 5.33
N ILE A 161 20.83 10.18 4.40
CA ILE A 161 21.45 9.65 3.18
C ILE A 161 22.93 9.36 3.45
N SER A 162 23.28 8.10 3.70
CA SER A 162 24.66 7.63 3.99
C SER A 162 25.20 6.61 2.97
N TRP A 163 24.50 6.45 1.85
CA TRP A 163 24.61 5.30 0.95
C TRP A 163 25.70 5.47 -0.12
N THR A 164 26.08 4.36 -0.74
CA THR A 164 27.00 4.35 -1.89
C THR A 164 26.22 4.49 -3.19
N SER A 165 26.87 5.04 -4.22
CA SER A 165 26.34 5.06 -5.60
C SER A 165 26.70 3.80 -6.39
N GLU A 166 27.28 2.80 -5.71
CA GLU A 166 27.62 1.52 -6.34
C GLU A 166 26.34 0.77 -6.75
N LEU A 167 26.32 0.26 -7.99
CA LEU A 167 25.27 -0.62 -8.45
C LEU A 167 25.50 -2.03 -7.90
N LEU A 168 24.51 -2.53 -7.17
CA LEU A 168 24.49 -3.89 -6.64
C LEU A 168 23.69 -4.80 -7.57
N THR A 169 24.00 -6.09 -7.60
CA THR A 169 23.26 -7.05 -8.42
C THR A 169 22.38 -7.93 -7.54
N VAL A 170 21.11 -8.09 -7.90
CA VAL A 170 20.19 -9.02 -7.24
C VAL A 170 20.55 -10.45 -7.68
N THR A 171 20.93 -11.30 -6.73
CA THR A 171 21.34 -12.69 -7.00
C THR A 171 20.28 -13.72 -6.62
N GLY A 172 19.34 -13.35 -5.74
CA GLY A 172 18.25 -14.22 -5.31
C GLY A 172 17.08 -13.43 -4.74
N VAL A 173 15.87 -13.97 -4.90
CA VAL A 173 14.62 -13.44 -4.34
C VAL A 173 13.71 -14.59 -3.93
N ASP A 174 12.94 -14.40 -2.86
CA ASP A 174 11.88 -15.31 -2.41
C ASP A 174 10.61 -14.49 -2.10
N PRO A 175 9.43 -14.80 -2.67
CA PRO A 175 9.17 -15.86 -3.66
C PRO A 175 9.82 -15.60 -5.01
N ARG A 176 9.96 -16.65 -5.85
CA ARG A 176 10.49 -16.50 -7.22
C ARG A 176 9.58 -15.58 -8.05
N GLY A 177 10.21 -14.69 -8.80
CA GLY A 177 9.53 -13.69 -9.64
C GLY A 177 9.84 -12.27 -9.17
N PRO A 178 9.13 -11.26 -9.71
CA PRO A 178 9.25 -9.89 -9.24
C PRO A 178 8.78 -9.75 -7.79
N VAL A 179 9.61 -9.16 -6.94
CA VAL A 179 9.29 -8.92 -5.53
C VAL A 179 9.49 -7.45 -5.17
N SER A 180 8.76 -6.99 -4.16
CA SER A 180 8.93 -5.67 -3.56
C SER A 180 9.57 -5.80 -2.18
N VAL A 181 10.56 -4.96 -1.87
CA VAL A 181 11.16 -4.94 -0.52
C VAL A 181 10.19 -4.30 0.47
N GLN A 182 9.93 -4.98 1.57
CA GLN A 182 9.03 -4.61 2.65
C GLN A 182 9.82 -4.51 3.97
N PRO A 183 9.25 -3.91 5.04
CA PRO A 183 9.94 -3.85 6.34
C PRO A 183 10.24 -5.22 6.95
N ASN A 184 9.40 -6.23 6.68
CA ASN A 184 9.61 -7.62 7.11
C ASN A 184 10.39 -8.47 6.09
N SER A 185 10.90 -7.87 5.01
CA SER A 185 11.81 -8.55 4.09
C SER A 185 13.19 -8.68 4.71
N LEU A 186 13.87 -9.81 4.47
CA LEU A 186 15.30 -9.91 4.69
C LEU A 186 16.06 -9.43 3.45
N VAL A 187 17.02 -8.52 3.60
CA VAL A 187 17.89 -8.10 2.48
C VAL A 187 19.35 -8.33 2.87
N THR A 188 20.03 -9.28 2.24
CA THR A 188 21.37 -9.74 2.64
C THR A 188 22.35 -9.79 1.49
N TRP A 189 23.63 -9.91 1.83
CA TRP A 189 24.71 -10.15 0.87
C TRP A 189 24.81 -11.64 0.50
N GLY A 190 25.13 -11.94 -0.77
CA GLY A 190 25.32 -13.29 -1.28
C GLY A 190 26.62 -13.94 -0.83
N VAL A 191 26.61 -15.27 -0.68
CA VAL A 191 27.63 -16.12 -0.02
C VAL A 191 28.97 -16.25 -0.81
N GLY A 192 29.26 -15.34 -1.75
CA GLY A 192 30.42 -15.43 -2.66
C GLY A 192 31.43 -14.28 -2.59
N VAL A 193 31.17 -13.23 -1.80
CA VAL A 193 32.14 -12.15 -1.59
C VAL A 193 33.02 -12.53 -0.40
N PRO A 194 34.34 -12.73 -0.55
CA PRO A 194 35.17 -13.12 0.57
C PRO A 194 35.12 -12.04 1.65
N SER A 195 34.57 -12.39 2.81
CA SER A 195 34.73 -11.63 4.06
C SER A 195 36.18 -11.78 4.54
N GLY A 196 37.11 -11.18 3.79
CA GLY A 196 38.53 -11.12 4.09
C GLY A 196 38.83 -9.97 5.03
N GLY A 197 38.52 -10.15 6.31
CA GLY A 197 38.76 -9.21 7.40
C GLY A 197 38.15 -9.81 8.67
N PRO A 198 38.69 -9.53 9.87
CA PRO A 198 38.23 -10.18 11.10
C PRO A 198 36.71 -10.07 11.14
N THR A 199 36.03 -11.21 11.30
CA THR A 199 34.61 -11.26 11.57
C THR A 199 34.36 -10.38 12.79
N LEU A 200 33.97 -9.13 12.57
CA LEU A 200 33.08 -8.47 13.50
C LEU A 200 31.90 -9.41 13.55
N SER A 201 31.82 -10.20 14.62
CA SER A 201 30.58 -10.87 14.99
C SER A 201 29.54 -9.76 15.02
N THR A 202 28.71 -9.67 13.98
CA THR A 202 27.43 -9.00 14.13
C THR A 202 26.70 -9.87 15.13
N ASP A 203 26.82 -9.51 16.41
CA ASP A 203 26.02 -10.09 17.47
C ASP A 203 24.57 -9.83 17.05
N LEU A 204 23.89 -10.87 16.58
CA LEU A 204 22.47 -10.84 16.20
C LEU A 204 21.57 -10.47 17.40
N VAL A 205 22.17 -10.43 18.59
CA VAL A 205 21.62 -9.95 19.85
C VAL A 205 22.26 -8.60 20.17
N ASP A 206 21.57 -7.51 19.83
CA ASP A 206 22.00 -6.15 20.17
C ASP A 206 21.51 -5.78 21.58
N VAL A 207 22.43 -5.36 22.46
CA VAL A 207 22.10 -4.87 23.81
C VAL A 207 22.36 -3.37 23.86
N ALA A 208 21.29 -2.59 23.94
CA ALA A 208 21.37 -1.14 23.93
C ALA A 208 20.68 -0.50 25.15
N SER A 209 21.12 0.71 25.51
CA SER A 209 20.32 1.68 26.26
C SER A 209 19.89 2.74 25.25
N PRO A 210 18.63 2.74 24.78
CA PRO A 210 18.21 3.69 23.77
C PRO A 210 18.29 5.11 24.34
N GLU A 211 18.78 6.06 23.54
CA GLU A 211 18.62 7.50 23.76
C GLU A 211 17.67 7.98 22.66
N THR A 212 16.42 8.30 22.97
CA THR A 212 15.49 8.90 21.99
C THR A 212 14.53 9.83 22.71
N ILE A 213 14.40 11.07 22.21
CA ILE A 213 13.59 12.10 22.87
C ILE A 213 12.11 11.86 22.52
N LEU A 214 11.26 11.76 23.55
CA LEU A 214 9.81 11.50 23.45
C LEU A 214 9.06 12.45 22.49
N GLU A 215 9.64 13.62 22.21
CA GLU A 215 9.11 14.63 21.28
C GLU A 215 9.00 14.13 19.82
N GLU A 216 9.70 13.06 19.44
CA GLU A 216 9.70 12.49 18.08
C GLU A 216 8.48 11.57 17.81
N LEU A 217 7.73 11.18 18.85
CA LEU A 217 6.56 10.28 18.74
C LEU A 217 5.25 11.02 18.42
N LYS A 218 5.27 11.91 17.42
CA LYS A 218 4.08 12.67 17.01
C LYS A 218 2.98 11.72 16.50
N GLY A 219 1.79 11.78 17.12
CA GLY A 219 0.61 10.98 16.77
C GLY A 219 0.53 9.61 17.43
N SER A 220 1.55 9.19 18.19
CA SER A 220 1.55 7.92 18.95
C SER A 220 1.62 8.12 20.46
N GLN A 221 1.36 9.33 20.95
CA GLN A 221 1.47 9.66 22.37
C GLN A 221 0.54 8.83 23.28
N PRO A 222 -0.73 8.56 22.90
CA PRO A 222 -1.61 7.70 23.70
C PRO A 222 -1.07 6.27 23.83
N GLN A 223 -0.58 5.70 22.73
CA GLN A 223 0.01 4.36 22.69
C GLN A 223 1.31 4.32 23.50
N ALA A 224 2.14 5.36 23.38
CA ALA A 224 3.36 5.52 24.17
C ALA A 224 3.05 5.53 25.66
N ALA A 225 2.11 6.38 26.10
CA ALA A 225 1.73 6.49 27.51
C ALA A 225 1.25 5.15 28.08
N LYS A 226 0.42 4.42 27.32
CA LYS A 226 -0.09 3.10 27.70
C LYS A 226 1.03 2.05 27.82
N LEU A 227 1.95 2.03 26.86
CA LEU A 227 3.11 1.12 26.90
C LEU A 227 4.07 1.47 28.05
N THR A 228 4.31 2.76 28.29
CA THR A 228 5.12 3.24 29.42
C THR A 228 4.51 2.82 30.76
N GLU A 229 3.20 2.98 30.93
CA GLU A 229 2.49 2.57 32.14
C GLU A 229 2.61 1.06 32.38
N TRP A 230 2.41 0.25 31.33
CA TRP A 230 2.55 -1.19 31.42
C TRP A 230 3.95 -1.63 31.84
N LEU A 231 4.98 -1.08 31.21
CA LEU A 231 6.37 -1.38 31.56
C LEU A 231 6.72 -0.91 32.97
N LYS A 232 6.21 0.25 33.39
CA LYS A 232 6.43 0.76 34.75
C LYS A 232 5.85 -0.20 35.80
N LEU A 233 4.60 -0.65 35.62
CA LEU A 233 3.96 -1.59 36.55
C LEU A 233 4.65 -2.95 36.59
N ALA A 234 5.13 -3.44 35.45
CA ALA A 234 5.80 -4.74 35.35
C ALA A 234 7.24 -4.74 35.87
N LEU A 235 8.01 -3.68 35.57
CA LEU A 235 9.45 -3.64 35.82
C LEU A 235 9.85 -2.80 37.04
N ASP A 236 9.16 -1.70 37.32
CA ASP A 236 9.55 -0.74 38.37
C ASP A 236 8.70 -0.91 39.64
N GLU A 237 7.40 -1.20 39.48
CA GLU A 237 6.43 -1.29 40.58
C GLU A 237 5.74 -2.68 40.69
N PRO A 238 6.45 -3.82 40.58
CA PRO A 238 5.83 -5.16 40.53
C PRO A 238 5.10 -5.52 41.84
N HIS A 239 5.46 -4.89 42.96
CA HIS A 239 4.80 -5.08 44.25
C HIS A 239 3.33 -4.62 44.26
N LEU A 240 2.97 -3.62 43.44
CA LEU A 240 1.58 -3.17 43.29
C LEU A 240 0.73 -4.26 42.65
N LEU A 241 1.23 -4.91 41.60
CA LEU A 241 0.57 -6.03 40.93
C LEU A 241 0.42 -7.22 41.87
N LYS A 242 1.48 -7.57 42.61
CA LYS A 242 1.46 -8.68 43.59
C LYS A 242 0.42 -8.45 44.69
N THR A 243 0.25 -7.21 45.16
CA THR A 243 -0.75 -6.87 46.19
C THR A 243 -2.18 -7.11 45.71
N LEU A 244 -2.43 -6.94 44.41
CA LEU A 244 -3.71 -7.17 43.75
C LEU A 244 -3.91 -8.63 43.29
N GLY A 245 -2.94 -9.52 43.55
CA GLY A 245 -2.98 -10.91 43.07
C GLY A 245 -2.74 -11.05 41.56
N ALA A 246 -2.23 -10.02 40.89
CA ALA A 246 -1.86 -10.05 39.49
C ALA A 246 -0.38 -10.45 39.31
N GLY A 247 -0.08 -11.20 38.24
CA GLY A 247 1.30 -11.50 37.84
C GLY A 247 2.02 -10.24 37.34
N ALA A 248 3.33 -10.17 37.58
CA ALA A 248 4.18 -9.09 37.06
C ALA A 248 4.70 -9.36 35.63
N ASN A 249 4.35 -10.52 35.06
CA ASN A 249 4.73 -10.92 33.71
C ASN A 249 4.09 -9.96 32.70
N LEU A 250 4.86 -9.52 31.71
CA LEU A 250 4.37 -8.64 30.66
C LEU A 250 4.86 -9.10 29.30
N GLY A 251 3.93 -9.38 28.40
CA GLY A 251 4.22 -9.49 26.98
C GLY A 251 3.29 -8.63 26.15
N VAL A 252 3.86 -7.85 25.23
CA VAL A 252 3.11 -6.92 24.39
C VAL A 252 3.38 -7.21 22.93
N LEU A 253 2.31 -7.44 22.16
CA LEU A 253 2.36 -7.42 20.70
C LEU A 253 2.01 -6.01 20.21
N VAL A 254 2.99 -5.30 19.65
CA VAL A 254 2.80 -4.00 19.02
C VAL A 254 2.52 -4.20 17.53
N SER A 255 1.31 -3.91 17.10
CA SER A 255 0.84 -4.06 15.72
C SER A 255 0.60 -2.71 15.04
N GLY A 256 0.39 -2.73 13.73
CA GLY A 256 0.09 -1.53 12.95
C GLY A 256 0.80 -1.52 11.60
N PRO A 257 0.48 -0.58 10.70
CA PRO A 257 0.99 -0.54 9.33
C PRO A 257 2.53 -0.61 9.23
N ALA A 258 2.99 -1.13 8.09
CA ALA A 258 4.40 -1.21 7.76
C ALA A 258 5.01 0.21 7.74
N GLY A 259 6.12 0.44 8.44
CA GLY A 259 6.79 1.75 8.44
C GLY A 259 6.14 2.86 9.29
N VAL A 260 5.10 2.57 10.09
CA VAL A 260 4.42 3.55 10.96
C VAL A 260 5.26 4.01 12.18
N GLY A 261 6.38 3.34 12.46
CA GLY A 261 7.26 3.69 13.57
C GLY A 261 7.12 2.81 14.82
N LYS A 262 6.59 1.58 14.70
CA LYS A 262 6.46 0.62 15.81
C LYS A 262 7.76 0.45 16.62
N VAL A 263 8.87 0.22 15.93
CA VAL A 263 10.19 0.03 16.58
C VAL A 263 10.65 1.32 17.25
N THR A 264 10.43 2.47 16.61
CA THR A 264 10.74 3.79 17.17
C THR A 264 9.96 4.06 18.46
N LEU A 265 8.65 3.74 18.48
CA LEU A 265 7.81 3.80 19.67
C LEU A 265 8.40 2.97 20.81
N VAL A 266 8.71 1.69 20.55
CA VAL A 266 9.23 0.79 21.59
C VAL A 266 10.56 1.31 22.12
N ARG A 267 11.47 1.75 21.24
CA ARG A 267 12.78 2.30 21.64
C ARG A 267 12.64 3.53 22.53
N ALA A 268 11.78 4.48 22.15
CA ALA A 268 11.57 5.70 22.91
C ALA A 268 10.89 5.43 24.27
N VAL A 269 9.97 4.47 24.34
CA VAL A 269 9.32 4.09 25.61
C VAL A 269 10.28 3.29 26.53
N CYS A 270 11.23 2.57 25.95
CA CYS A 270 12.27 1.84 26.68
C CYS A 270 13.51 2.69 27.01
N ASP A 271 13.43 4.02 26.84
CA ASP A 271 14.49 4.95 27.22
C ASP A 271 14.93 4.72 28.68
N GLY A 272 16.24 4.67 28.91
CA GLY A 272 16.84 4.35 30.21
C GLY A 272 16.68 2.89 30.68
N ARG A 273 16.09 1.98 29.88
CA ARG A 273 15.99 0.54 30.19
C ARG A 273 16.95 -0.27 29.33
N ARG A 274 17.44 -1.38 29.90
CA ARG A 274 18.21 -2.37 29.14
C ARG A 274 17.33 -3.05 28.10
N LEU A 275 17.71 -2.95 26.83
CA LEU A 275 16.96 -3.49 25.70
C LEU A 275 17.80 -4.53 24.95
N VAL A 276 17.34 -5.78 24.94
CA VAL A 276 17.90 -6.88 24.15
C VAL A 276 17.07 -7.02 22.88
N LYS A 277 17.68 -6.87 21.70
CA LYS A 277 16.96 -6.85 20.42
C LYS A 277 17.26 -8.07 19.57
N LEU A 278 16.24 -8.55 18.88
CA LEU A 278 16.33 -9.53 17.80
C LEU A 278 15.58 -9.00 16.56
N ASP A 279 16.21 -9.06 15.38
CA ASP A 279 15.53 -8.80 14.11
C ASP A 279 14.85 -10.08 13.62
N GLY A 280 13.52 -10.08 13.58
CA GLY A 280 12.71 -11.22 13.17
C GLY A 280 13.07 -11.75 11.79
N PRO A 281 13.19 -10.90 10.75
CA PRO A 281 13.63 -11.33 9.42
C PRO A 281 15.02 -11.96 9.37
N GLU A 282 16.03 -11.37 10.03
CA GLU A 282 17.38 -11.95 10.08
C GLU A 282 17.39 -13.30 10.80
N VAL A 283 16.77 -13.39 11.97
CA VAL A 283 16.74 -14.62 12.77
C VAL A 283 15.84 -15.68 12.12
N GLY A 284 14.75 -15.27 11.51
CA GLY A 284 13.78 -16.13 10.81
C GLY A 284 14.39 -16.90 9.64
N ALA A 285 15.35 -16.29 8.93
CA ALA A 285 16.03 -16.89 7.79
C ALA A 285 17.17 -17.85 8.16
N LEU A 286 17.54 -17.94 9.43
CA LEU A 286 18.53 -18.92 9.90
C LEU A 286 17.99 -20.35 9.76
N THR A 287 18.90 -21.32 9.81
CA THR A 287 18.50 -22.73 9.95
C THR A 287 17.67 -22.91 11.23
N PRO A 288 16.74 -23.89 11.30
CA PRO A 288 15.94 -24.11 12.50
C PRO A 288 16.77 -24.21 13.78
N GLU A 289 17.93 -24.88 13.74
CA GLU A 289 18.82 -25.03 14.89
C GLU A 289 19.48 -23.71 15.31
N ASP A 290 20.03 -22.96 14.35
CA ASP A 290 20.66 -21.66 14.62
C ASP A 290 19.64 -20.61 15.06
N ARG A 291 18.43 -20.67 14.51
CA ARG A 291 17.29 -19.82 14.90
C ARG A 291 16.91 -20.04 16.36
N LEU A 292 16.76 -21.30 16.78
CA LEU A 292 16.49 -21.63 18.18
C LEU A 292 17.64 -21.18 19.09
N LYS A 293 18.89 -21.48 18.70
CA LYS A 293 20.09 -21.09 19.47
C LYS A 293 20.21 -19.57 19.65
N THR A 294 19.89 -18.79 18.62
CA THR A 294 19.93 -17.33 18.67
C THR A 294 18.85 -16.78 19.60
N VAL A 295 17.62 -17.31 19.51
CA VAL A 295 16.53 -16.94 20.44
C VAL A 295 16.90 -17.31 21.88
N SER A 296 17.38 -18.53 22.13
CA SER A 296 17.83 -18.94 23.47
C SER A 296 18.94 -18.06 24.03
N SER A 297 19.88 -17.64 23.19
CA SER A 297 20.96 -16.73 23.59
C SER A 297 20.43 -15.35 24.00
N ALA A 298 19.48 -14.78 23.25
CA ALA A 298 18.84 -13.52 23.60
C ALA A 298 17.97 -13.63 24.87
N VAL A 299 17.23 -14.73 25.02
CA VAL A 299 16.46 -15.04 26.23
C VAL A 299 17.39 -15.15 27.44
N HIS A 300 18.52 -15.83 27.30
CA HIS A 300 19.50 -15.90 28.38
C HIS A 300 20.09 -14.53 28.72
N ALA A 301 20.43 -13.73 27.70
CA ALA A 301 20.95 -12.39 27.87
C ALA A 301 19.95 -11.46 28.59
N VAL A 302 18.66 -11.48 28.25
CA VAL A 302 17.65 -10.64 28.92
C VAL A 302 17.41 -11.10 30.35
N ARG A 303 17.35 -12.42 30.60
CA ARG A 303 17.09 -12.98 31.94
C ARG A 303 18.22 -12.71 32.94
N ASN A 304 19.47 -12.75 32.48
CA ASN A 304 20.61 -12.50 33.36
C ASN A 304 20.77 -11.03 33.77
N GLY A 305 20.31 -10.09 32.93
CA GLY A 305 20.50 -8.65 33.16
C GLY A 305 19.20 -7.87 33.42
N GLY A 306 18.04 -8.52 33.36
CA GLY A 306 16.73 -7.87 33.35
C GLY A 306 16.50 -6.98 32.12
N GLY A 307 15.32 -6.36 32.07
CA GLY A 307 14.94 -5.37 31.07
C GLY A 307 13.93 -5.89 30.06
N VAL A 308 14.06 -5.44 28.81
CA VAL A 308 13.08 -5.71 27.75
C VAL A 308 13.73 -6.54 26.65
N LEU A 309 13.07 -7.63 26.24
CA LEU A 309 13.37 -8.36 25.01
C LEU A 309 12.48 -7.83 23.89
N LEU A 310 13.07 -7.20 22.89
CA LEU A 310 12.39 -6.70 21.70
C LEU A 310 12.65 -7.61 20.50
N ILE A 311 11.58 -8.17 19.92
CA ILE A 311 11.64 -8.90 18.65
C ILE A 311 10.93 -8.08 17.58
N THR A 312 11.67 -7.58 16.59
CA THR A 312 11.08 -6.75 15.52
C THR A 312 10.56 -7.61 14.38
N ASP A 313 9.36 -7.29 13.87
CA ASP A 313 8.70 -7.99 12.75
C ASP A 313 8.69 -9.51 12.95
N VAL A 314 8.17 -9.91 14.12
CA VAL A 314 8.17 -11.29 14.63
C VAL A 314 7.40 -12.27 13.73
N ASP A 315 6.56 -11.79 12.82
CA ASP A 315 5.89 -12.63 11.80
C ASP A 315 6.87 -13.34 10.86
N ALA A 316 8.07 -12.78 10.65
CA ALA A 316 9.13 -13.46 9.91
C ALA A 316 9.82 -14.58 10.71
N LEU A 317 9.79 -14.51 12.04
CA LEU A 317 10.35 -15.53 12.95
C LEU A 317 9.32 -16.62 13.31
N LEU A 318 8.06 -16.21 13.54
CA LEU A 318 6.96 -17.05 13.98
C LEU A 318 5.74 -16.84 13.05
N PRO A 319 5.78 -17.34 11.81
CA PRO A 319 4.68 -17.19 10.85
C PRO A 319 3.43 -17.98 11.27
N ALA A 320 2.27 -17.60 10.73
CA ALA A 320 0.97 -18.24 11.00
C ALA A 320 0.93 -19.73 10.65
N THR A 321 1.76 -20.19 9.72
CA THR A 321 2.00 -21.62 9.45
C THR A 321 3.24 -22.07 10.23
N PRO A 322 3.09 -22.63 11.44
CA PRO A 322 4.22 -22.88 12.32
C PRO A 322 5.05 -24.07 11.87
N GLU A 323 6.36 -23.93 11.94
CA GLU A 323 7.32 -25.03 11.84
C GLU A 323 7.48 -25.75 13.20
N PRO A 324 7.98 -27.00 13.25
CA PRO A 324 8.20 -27.72 14.52
C PRO A 324 9.04 -26.95 15.53
N VAL A 325 10.08 -26.24 15.07
CA VAL A 325 10.95 -25.44 15.95
C VAL A 325 10.25 -24.24 16.60
N ALA A 326 9.14 -23.76 16.02
CA ALA A 326 8.35 -22.67 16.61
C ALA A 326 7.86 -23.02 18.02
N ALA A 327 7.55 -24.30 18.29
CA ALA A 327 7.14 -24.74 19.62
C ALA A 327 8.26 -24.57 20.67
N LEU A 328 9.51 -24.84 20.28
CA LEU A 328 10.69 -24.67 21.14
C LEU A 328 11.01 -23.18 21.36
N ILE A 329 10.96 -22.39 20.29
CA ILE A 329 11.13 -20.93 20.34
C ILE A 329 10.11 -20.30 21.29
N LEU A 330 8.82 -20.65 21.15
CA LEU A 330 7.77 -20.18 22.05
C LEU A 330 7.98 -20.65 23.50
N GLY A 331 8.57 -21.83 23.69
CA GLY A 331 8.99 -22.32 25.01
C GLY A 331 10.03 -21.39 25.65
N GLU A 332 11.07 -21.03 24.91
CA GLU A 332 12.12 -20.10 25.37
C GLU A 332 11.52 -18.72 25.70
N LEU A 333 10.65 -18.19 24.84
CA LEU A 333 9.98 -16.90 25.08
C LEU A 333 9.09 -16.93 26.33
N ARG A 334 8.39 -18.04 26.61
CA ARG A 334 7.64 -18.21 27.86
C ARG A 334 8.55 -18.13 29.08
N THR A 335 9.74 -18.72 29.01
CA THR A 335 10.70 -18.61 30.12
C THR A 335 11.19 -17.19 30.33
N ALA A 336 11.32 -16.39 29.26
CA ALA A 336 11.65 -14.97 29.37
C ALA A 336 10.53 -14.20 30.08
N VAL A 337 9.28 -14.33 29.61
CA VAL A 337 8.10 -13.64 30.16
C VAL A 337 7.81 -14.03 31.61
N ALA A 338 8.10 -15.28 32.00
CA ALA A 338 7.95 -15.74 33.37
C ALA A 338 9.08 -15.29 34.33
N THR A 339 10.13 -14.64 33.82
CA THR A 339 11.26 -14.16 34.64
C THR A 339 10.93 -12.78 35.22
N GLU A 340 11.06 -12.63 36.55
CA GLU A 340 10.85 -11.35 37.22
C GLU A 340 11.84 -10.29 36.71
N GLY A 341 11.35 -9.08 36.45
CA GLY A 341 12.16 -7.98 35.89
C GLY A 341 12.45 -8.11 34.39
N VAL A 342 11.74 -9.01 33.68
CA VAL A 342 11.81 -9.14 32.23
C VAL A 342 10.44 -8.86 31.60
N ALA A 343 10.42 -8.10 30.52
CA ALA A 343 9.26 -7.91 29.66
C ALA A 343 9.56 -8.32 28.21
N LEU A 344 8.58 -8.87 27.51
CA LEU A 344 8.66 -9.18 26.08
C LEU A 344 7.87 -8.13 25.29
N ILE A 345 8.48 -7.57 24.24
CA ILE A 345 7.78 -6.76 23.25
C ILE A 345 8.07 -7.33 21.88
N ALA A 346 7.03 -7.65 21.12
CA ALA A 346 7.15 -8.12 19.75
C ALA A 346 6.44 -7.13 18.82
N THR A 347 7.04 -6.78 17.67
CA THR A 347 6.36 -5.94 16.67
C THR A 347 5.91 -6.78 15.48
N SER A 348 4.77 -6.47 14.88
CA SER A 348 4.36 -7.05 13.60
C SER A 348 3.54 -6.08 12.77
N ALA A 349 3.67 -6.11 11.45
CA ALA A 349 2.78 -5.38 10.56
C ALA A 349 1.44 -6.09 10.33
N ARG A 350 1.40 -7.42 10.53
CA ARG A 350 0.26 -8.28 10.20
C ARG A 350 0.06 -9.30 11.33
N PRO A 351 -0.63 -8.91 12.42
CA PRO A 351 -0.81 -9.78 13.59
C PRO A 351 -1.58 -11.07 13.28
N ASP A 352 -2.37 -11.07 12.20
CA ASP A 352 -3.09 -12.22 11.65
C ASP A 352 -2.18 -13.25 10.96
N GLN A 353 -1.04 -12.82 10.42
CA GLN A 353 -0.05 -13.69 9.75
C GLN A 353 0.98 -14.30 10.70
N LEU A 354 0.72 -14.25 12.00
CA LEU A 354 1.61 -14.68 13.05
C LEU A 354 1.09 -15.93 13.78
N ASP A 355 1.99 -16.77 14.29
CA ASP A 355 1.65 -17.95 15.10
C ASP A 355 0.71 -17.56 16.27
N ALA A 356 -0.53 -18.07 16.23
CA ALA A 356 -1.57 -17.70 17.19
C ALA A 356 -1.17 -17.97 18.65
N ARG A 357 -0.21 -18.89 18.89
CA ARG A 357 0.28 -19.22 20.24
C ARG A 357 1.09 -18.09 20.87
N LEU A 358 1.63 -17.14 20.10
CA LEU A 358 2.34 -15.98 20.66
C LEU A 358 1.38 -15.05 21.39
N ARG A 359 0.12 -14.96 20.93
CA ARG A 359 -0.97 -14.16 21.53
C ARG A 359 -1.66 -14.89 22.69
N ALA A 360 -1.03 -15.94 23.22
CA ALA A 360 -1.53 -16.64 24.39
C ALA A 360 -1.29 -15.80 25.67
N PRO A 361 -2.14 -15.94 26.70
CA PRO A 361 -2.03 -15.16 27.94
C PRO A 361 -0.71 -15.31 28.70
N ASP A 362 0.07 -16.36 28.41
CA ASP A 362 1.36 -16.65 29.02
C ASP A 362 2.56 -16.15 28.19
N LEU A 363 2.31 -15.50 27.04
CA LEU A 363 3.30 -14.86 26.19
C LEU A 363 2.96 -13.39 25.99
N CYS A 364 2.24 -13.03 24.95
CA CYS A 364 1.75 -11.66 24.73
C CYS A 364 0.29 -11.56 25.19
N ASP A 365 0.09 -11.17 26.44
CA ASP A 365 -1.24 -10.97 27.05
C ASP A 365 -1.91 -9.66 26.62
N ARG A 366 -1.12 -8.73 26.05
CA ARG A 366 -1.59 -7.41 25.62
C ARG A 366 -1.24 -7.13 24.17
N GLU A 367 -2.12 -6.41 23.51
CA GLU A 367 -1.90 -5.91 22.16
C GLU A 367 -1.98 -4.37 22.14
N LEU A 368 -1.12 -3.75 21.33
CA LEU A 368 -1.08 -2.32 21.12
C LEU A 368 -1.00 -2.01 19.62
N SER A 369 -2.08 -1.47 19.06
CA SER A 369 -2.15 -1.12 17.63
C SER A 369 -1.74 0.35 17.42
N LEU A 370 -0.86 0.60 16.46
CA LEU A 370 -0.54 1.94 15.95
C LEU A 370 -1.38 2.23 14.70
N PRO A 371 -2.17 3.31 14.68
CA PRO A 371 -2.98 3.69 13.53
C PRO A 371 -2.14 4.33 12.41
N LEU A 372 -2.70 4.45 11.21
CA LEU A 372 -2.12 5.31 10.18
C LEU A 372 -2.16 6.79 10.64
N PRO A 373 -1.15 7.61 10.31
CA PRO A 373 -1.14 9.01 10.70
C PRO A 373 -2.18 9.80 9.88
N ASP A 374 -3.01 10.58 10.56
CA ASP A 374 -3.91 11.55 9.93
C ASP A 374 -3.16 12.77 9.36
N ALA A 375 -3.86 13.70 8.72
CA ALA A 375 -3.21 14.86 8.09
C ALA A 375 -2.46 15.74 9.12
N GLY A 376 -3.04 15.97 10.30
CA GLY A 376 -2.39 16.75 11.37
C GLY A 376 -1.12 16.07 11.90
N THR A 377 -1.17 14.75 12.07
CA THR A 377 -0.03 13.92 12.47
C THR A 377 1.04 13.92 11.39
N ARG A 378 0.69 13.76 10.12
CA ARG A 378 1.65 13.81 9.00
C ARG A 378 2.35 15.16 8.94
N LYS A 379 1.63 16.26 9.15
CA LYS A 379 2.24 17.60 9.28
C LYS A 379 3.23 17.65 10.44
N ALA A 380 2.83 17.21 11.63
CA ALA A 380 3.71 17.20 12.80
C ALA A 380 4.96 16.31 12.61
N LEU A 381 4.83 15.19 11.89
CA LEU A 381 5.93 14.32 11.52
C LEU A 381 6.87 15.01 10.51
N LEU A 382 6.33 15.68 9.49
CA LEU A 382 7.12 16.47 8.54
C LEU A 382 7.89 17.60 9.24
N GLU A 383 7.24 18.33 10.14
CA GLU A 383 7.88 19.36 10.98
C GLU A 383 9.03 18.77 11.80
N SER A 384 8.82 17.59 12.39
CA SER A 384 9.86 16.90 13.17
C SER A 384 11.05 16.47 12.30
N LEU A 385 10.78 15.90 11.12
CA LEU A 385 11.83 15.43 10.20
C LEU A 385 12.59 16.59 9.54
N LEU A 386 11.99 17.77 9.43
CA LEU A 386 12.60 18.97 8.84
C LEU A 386 13.39 19.82 9.85
N LYS A 387 13.34 19.53 11.17
CA LYS A 387 14.00 20.34 12.22
C LYS A 387 15.48 20.67 11.93
N SER A 388 16.21 19.75 11.30
CA SER A 388 17.64 19.89 10.97
C SER A 388 17.92 20.04 9.47
N VAL A 389 16.90 20.37 8.68
CA VAL A 389 16.99 20.47 7.21
C VAL A 389 16.89 21.94 6.79
N PRO A 390 17.89 22.50 6.09
CA PRO A 390 17.79 23.81 5.45
C PRO A 390 16.60 23.85 4.50
N ALA A 391 15.61 24.68 4.80
CA ALA A 391 14.38 24.82 4.02
C ALA A 391 13.88 26.26 4.04
N ASP A 392 13.31 26.69 2.92
CA ASP A 392 12.55 27.94 2.80
C ASP A 392 11.17 27.78 3.50
N THR A 393 10.28 28.75 3.34
CA THR A 393 8.92 28.69 3.85
C THR A 393 8.11 27.61 3.11
N LEU A 394 7.91 26.47 3.77
CA LEU A 394 7.17 25.32 3.23
C LEU A 394 5.71 25.32 3.69
N ASN A 395 4.80 25.00 2.78
CA ASN A 395 3.40 24.75 3.12
C ASN A 395 3.20 23.25 3.42
N LEU A 396 3.42 22.87 4.68
CA LEU A 396 3.31 21.47 5.12
C LEU A 396 1.88 20.96 5.21
N ASP A 397 0.89 21.85 5.39
CA ASP A 397 -0.53 21.48 5.34
C ASP A 397 -0.91 20.95 3.96
N GLU A 398 -0.40 21.59 2.90
CA GLU A 398 -0.60 21.12 1.53
C GLU A 398 -0.01 19.72 1.33
N ILE A 399 1.25 19.49 1.73
CA ILE A 399 1.91 18.19 1.59
C ILE A 399 1.20 17.12 2.43
N ALA A 400 0.81 17.44 3.65
CA ALA A 400 0.06 16.52 4.52
C ALA A 400 -1.29 16.13 3.90
N SER A 401 -2.00 17.07 3.27
CA SER A 401 -3.28 16.78 2.59
C SER A 401 -3.12 15.90 1.35
N ARG A 402 -1.99 16.00 0.64
CA ARG A 402 -1.67 15.22 -0.58
C ARG A 402 -1.00 13.87 -0.29
N THR A 403 -0.81 13.50 0.98
CA THR A 403 -0.14 12.26 1.40
C THR A 403 -1.06 11.30 2.19
N PRO A 404 -2.33 11.07 1.81
CA PRO A 404 -3.17 10.12 2.53
C PRO A 404 -2.58 8.70 2.44
N GLY A 405 -2.51 8.05 3.61
CA GLY A 405 -1.95 6.70 3.77
C GLY A 405 -0.42 6.65 3.82
N PHE A 406 0.29 7.78 3.74
CA PHE A 406 1.73 7.82 3.97
C PHE A 406 2.03 7.59 5.45
N VAL A 407 2.98 6.71 5.74
CA VAL A 407 3.55 6.53 7.08
C VAL A 407 4.80 7.38 7.27
N VAL A 408 5.34 7.46 8.49
CA VAL A 408 6.59 8.20 8.78
C VAL A 408 7.76 7.75 7.89
N ALA A 409 7.85 6.46 7.56
CA ALA A 409 8.87 5.95 6.64
C ALA A 409 8.72 6.52 5.21
N ASP A 410 7.48 6.69 4.74
CA ASP A 410 7.18 7.29 3.43
C ASP A 410 7.49 8.79 3.42
N LEU A 411 7.12 9.50 4.50
CA LEU A 411 7.43 10.92 4.66
C LEU A 411 8.95 11.15 4.73
N ALA A 412 9.69 10.28 5.41
CA ALA A 412 11.15 10.34 5.40
C ALA A 412 11.72 10.07 4.01
N ALA A 413 11.15 9.13 3.24
CA ALA A 413 11.54 8.90 1.85
C ALA A 413 11.23 10.10 0.95
N LEU A 414 10.08 10.74 1.14
CA LEU A 414 9.68 11.98 0.48
C LEU A 414 10.68 13.11 0.74
N LEU A 415 11.10 13.30 1.99
CA LEU A 415 12.07 14.32 2.34
C LEU A 415 13.47 14.01 1.80
N ARG A 416 13.91 12.75 1.84
CA ARG A 416 15.17 12.34 1.18
C ARG A 416 15.13 12.67 -0.30
N GLU A 417 13.99 12.45 -0.94
CA GLU A 417 13.81 12.75 -2.35
C GLU A 417 13.83 14.25 -2.65
N ALA A 418 13.10 15.04 -1.87
CA ALA A 418 13.11 16.48 -1.98
C ALA A 418 14.51 17.06 -1.74
N ALA A 419 15.28 16.51 -0.79
CA ALA A 419 16.66 16.91 -0.54
C ALA A 419 17.59 16.61 -1.72
N LEU A 420 17.41 15.49 -2.42
CA LEU A 420 18.16 15.18 -3.65
C LEU A 420 17.83 16.14 -4.80
N ARG A 421 16.60 16.66 -4.84
CA ARG A 421 16.19 17.69 -5.82
C ARG A 421 16.81 19.04 -5.50
N ALA A 422 16.73 19.46 -4.24
CA ALA A 422 17.39 20.66 -3.74
C ALA A 422 18.90 20.63 -4.00
N ALA A 423 19.56 19.50 -3.72
CA ALA A 423 20.98 19.30 -3.97
C ALA A 423 21.35 19.40 -5.46
N ALA A 424 20.52 18.84 -6.35
CA ALA A 424 20.77 18.92 -7.79
C ALA A 424 20.59 20.35 -8.32
N ARG A 425 19.54 21.06 -7.89
CA ARG A 425 19.35 22.48 -8.19
C ARG A 425 20.55 23.30 -7.74
N ALA A 426 20.94 23.14 -6.48
CA ALA A 426 22.07 23.83 -5.88
C ALA A 426 23.41 23.58 -6.61
N SER A 427 23.61 22.36 -7.13
CA SER A 427 24.79 22.04 -7.91
C SER A 427 24.83 22.73 -9.29
N ILE A 428 23.69 23.07 -9.86
CA ILE A 428 23.59 23.83 -11.12
C ILE A 428 23.82 25.32 -10.84
N ASP A 429 23.18 25.84 -9.78
CA ASP A 429 23.17 27.27 -9.47
C ASP A 429 24.42 27.74 -8.70
N GLY A 430 25.21 26.79 -8.16
CA GLY A 430 26.39 27.07 -7.35
C GLY A 430 26.09 27.62 -5.95
N LEU A 431 24.84 27.48 -5.48
CA LEU A 431 24.33 27.96 -4.19
C LEU A 431 24.34 26.84 -3.13
N PRO A 432 24.26 27.16 -1.82
CA PRO A 432 24.01 26.14 -0.80
C PRO A 432 22.64 25.49 -1.01
N PRO A 433 22.48 24.18 -0.76
CA PRO A 433 21.22 23.50 -0.98
C PRO A 433 20.23 23.82 0.13
N GLU A 434 19.07 24.34 -0.27
CA GLU A 434 17.93 24.68 0.58
C GLU A 434 16.67 24.10 -0.05
N LEU A 435 15.81 23.47 0.75
CA LEU A 435 14.62 22.77 0.30
C LEU A 435 13.45 23.74 0.09
N ASN A 436 12.74 23.62 -1.03
CA ASN A 436 11.57 24.46 -1.34
C ASN A 436 10.29 23.64 -1.60
N GLN A 437 9.15 24.32 -1.79
CA GLN A 437 7.86 23.65 -2.00
C GLN A 437 7.84 22.78 -3.28
N GLU A 438 8.51 23.21 -4.35
CA GLU A 438 8.59 22.45 -5.61
C GLU A 438 9.37 21.13 -5.44
N ASP A 439 10.38 21.10 -4.57
CA ASP A 439 11.11 19.86 -4.27
C ASP A 439 10.19 18.81 -3.62
N LEU A 440 9.32 19.23 -2.69
CA LEU A 440 8.35 18.35 -2.03
C LEU A 440 7.25 17.89 -3.00
N LEU A 441 6.67 18.82 -3.76
CA LEU A 441 5.65 18.51 -4.76
C LEU A 441 6.21 17.59 -5.85
N GLY A 442 7.44 17.84 -6.27
CA GLY A 442 8.16 16.98 -7.18
C GLY A 442 8.39 15.59 -6.58
N ALA A 443 8.80 15.49 -5.32
CA ALA A 443 9.03 14.20 -4.65
C ALA A 443 7.78 13.31 -4.61
N LEU A 444 6.58 13.90 -4.49
CA LEU A 444 5.31 13.17 -4.52
C LEU A 444 5.06 12.43 -5.84
N THR A 445 5.66 12.88 -6.95
CA THR A 445 5.50 12.23 -8.26
C THR A 445 6.38 11.00 -8.45
N VAL A 446 7.13 10.62 -7.41
CA VAL A 446 8.13 9.53 -7.45
C VAL A 446 7.98 8.58 -6.27
N ILE A 447 7.62 9.09 -5.09
CA ILE A 447 7.53 8.28 -3.87
C ILE A 447 6.19 7.56 -3.80
N ARG A 448 6.27 6.23 -3.73
CA ARG A 448 5.12 5.35 -3.48
C ARG A 448 4.94 5.13 -1.97
N PRO A 449 3.71 5.25 -1.43
CA PRO A 449 3.44 4.92 -0.03
C PRO A 449 3.50 3.41 0.22
N LEU A 450 4.12 3.01 1.34
CA LEU A 450 4.25 1.62 1.79
C LEU A 450 2.92 0.95 2.08
N SER A 451 1.91 1.70 2.53
CA SER A 451 0.56 1.17 2.72
C SER A 451 -0.02 0.59 1.42
N ARG A 452 0.48 1.01 0.25
CA ARG A 452 0.04 0.55 -1.07
C ARG A 452 0.96 -0.50 -1.72
N SER A 453 2.06 -0.92 -1.07
CA SER A 453 3.04 -1.82 -1.70
C SER A 453 2.74 -3.31 -1.50
N ALA A 454 1.82 -3.68 -0.59
CA ALA A 454 1.67 -5.07 -0.15
C ALA A 454 0.22 -5.63 -0.17
N SER A 455 -0.80 -4.83 -0.45
CA SER A 455 -2.20 -5.25 -0.54
C SER A 455 -2.74 -5.09 -1.97
N GLU A 456 -3.59 -6.02 -2.42
CA GLU A 456 -4.48 -5.86 -3.60
C GLU A 456 -5.60 -4.84 -3.29
N GLU A 457 -5.30 -3.77 -2.55
CA GLU A 457 -6.26 -2.73 -2.29
C GLU A 457 -6.45 -1.89 -3.55
N VAL A 458 -7.71 -1.56 -3.79
CA VAL A 458 -8.12 -0.65 -4.84
C VAL A 458 -7.33 0.65 -4.67
N THR A 459 -6.34 0.87 -5.54
CA THR A 459 -5.61 2.12 -5.58
C THR A 459 -6.60 3.25 -5.82
N VAL A 460 -6.63 4.14 -4.83
CA VAL A 460 -7.24 5.44 -4.87
C VAL A 460 -6.50 6.25 -5.94
N GLY A 461 -7.02 6.25 -7.16
CA GLY A 461 -6.38 6.83 -8.34
C GLY A 461 -6.50 8.36 -8.40
N ASN A 462 -5.97 8.98 -9.46
CA ASN A 462 -6.13 10.41 -9.74
C ASN A 462 -7.56 10.79 -10.24
N VAL A 463 -8.51 9.87 -10.19
CA VAL A 463 -9.90 10.11 -10.60
C VAL A 463 -10.61 10.79 -9.45
N THR A 464 -10.90 12.08 -9.57
CA THR A 464 -11.67 12.79 -8.55
C THR A 464 -13.16 12.56 -8.76
N LEU A 465 -13.98 12.88 -7.75
CA LEU A 465 -15.45 12.89 -7.88
C LEU A 465 -15.94 13.76 -9.06
N ASN A 466 -15.14 14.75 -9.46
CA ASN A 466 -15.42 15.64 -10.58
C ASN A 466 -15.12 14.99 -11.94
N ASP A 467 -14.29 13.95 -11.97
CA ASP A 467 -14.00 13.15 -13.17
C ASP A 467 -15.05 12.04 -13.38
N VAL A 468 -15.98 11.84 -12.45
CA VAL A 468 -17.13 10.96 -12.65
C VAL A 468 -18.19 11.73 -13.44
N GLY A 469 -18.16 11.55 -14.76
CA GLY A 469 -19.16 12.06 -15.69
C GLY A 469 -20.56 11.57 -15.33
N ASP A 470 -21.51 12.51 -15.31
CA ASP A 470 -22.96 12.31 -15.20
C ASP A 470 -23.46 11.27 -14.20
N MET A 471 -23.06 11.47 -12.94
CA MET A 471 -23.70 10.84 -11.78
C MET A 471 -24.10 11.91 -10.78
N ALA A 472 -24.67 13.04 -11.22
CA ALA A 472 -24.85 14.21 -10.34
C ALA A 472 -25.64 13.89 -9.07
N GLU A 473 -26.75 13.16 -9.20
CA GLU A 473 -27.58 12.75 -8.06
C GLU A 473 -26.88 11.72 -7.17
N ALA A 474 -26.29 10.67 -7.75
CA ALA A 474 -25.57 9.66 -6.97
C ALA A 474 -24.31 10.23 -6.29
N ARG A 475 -23.61 11.16 -6.97
CA ARG A 475 -22.47 11.90 -6.44
C ARG A 475 -22.87 12.77 -5.27
N GLN A 476 -23.97 13.52 -5.41
CA GLN A 476 -24.51 14.31 -4.32
C GLN A 476 -24.89 13.39 -3.15
N ALA A 477 -25.67 12.34 -3.39
CA ALA A 477 -26.07 11.39 -2.35
C ALA A 477 -24.87 10.77 -1.62
N LEU A 478 -23.81 10.38 -2.34
CA LEU A 478 -22.58 9.85 -1.75
C LEU A 478 -21.77 10.91 -1.00
N THR A 479 -21.75 12.14 -1.50
CA THR A 479 -21.08 13.27 -0.81
C THR A 479 -21.76 13.53 0.54
N GLU A 480 -23.09 13.58 0.54
CA GLU A 480 -23.89 13.83 1.74
C GLU A 480 -23.84 12.65 2.73
N ALA A 481 -23.89 11.42 2.23
CA ALA A 481 -23.95 10.22 3.07
C ALA A 481 -22.58 9.71 3.52
N VAL A 482 -21.50 10.01 2.79
CA VAL A 482 -20.16 9.48 3.07
C VAL A 482 -19.16 10.58 3.37
N LEU A 483 -19.01 11.60 2.51
CA LEU A 483 -17.97 12.61 2.68
C LEU A 483 -18.28 13.58 3.82
N TRP A 484 -19.50 14.11 3.90
CA TRP A 484 -19.86 15.10 4.93
C TRP A 484 -19.70 14.57 6.36
N PRO A 485 -20.15 13.35 6.71
CA PRO A 485 -19.91 12.79 8.04
C PRO A 485 -18.41 12.70 8.39
N LEU A 486 -17.58 12.31 7.42
CA LEU A 486 -16.16 12.10 7.62
C LEU A 486 -15.34 13.41 7.61
N GLN A 487 -15.77 14.42 6.84
CA GLN A 487 -15.07 15.71 6.70
C GLN A 487 -15.55 16.75 7.72
N HIS A 488 -16.79 16.64 8.21
CA HIS A 488 -17.41 17.63 9.09
C HIS A 488 -18.07 17.01 10.34
N PRO A 489 -17.39 16.14 11.10
CA PRO A 489 -17.98 15.44 12.24
C PRO A 489 -18.50 16.40 13.33
N ASP A 490 -17.80 17.52 13.57
CA ASP A 490 -18.21 18.55 14.54
C ASP A 490 -19.53 19.24 14.18
N THR A 491 -19.79 19.42 12.88
CA THR A 491 -21.04 20.03 12.39
C THR A 491 -22.22 19.11 12.67
N PHE A 492 -22.09 17.80 12.39
CA PHE A 492 -23.11 16.80 12.73
C PHE A 492 -23.36 16.73 14.23
N ALA A 493 -22.28 16.74 15.03
CA ALA A 493 -22.36 16.74 16.49
C ALA A 493 -23.13 17.95 17.04
N ARG A 494 -22.84 19.15 16.51
CA ARG A 494 -23.46 20.41 16.94
C ARG A 494 -24.93 20.51 16.52
N LEU A 495 -25.28 19.94 15.36
CA LEU A 495 -26.66 19.90 14.86
C LEU A 495 -27.51 18.78 15.47
N GLY A 496 -26.91 17.83 16.20
CA GLY A 496 -27.62 16.69 16.79
C GLY A 496 -28.18 15.72 15.75
N VAL A 497 -27.60 15.69 14.56
CA VAL A 497 -28.01 14.80 13.45
C VAL A 497 -27.15 13.55 13.49
N GLU A 498 -27.76 12.37 13.48
CA GLU A 498 -27.02 11.12 13.32
C GLU A 498 -26.63 10.93 11.85
N PRO A 499 -25.33 10.74 11.54
CA PRO A 499 -24.91 10.44 10.18
C PRO A 499 -25.40 9.04 9.78
N PRO A 500 -25.71 8.83 8.48
CA PRO A 500 -26.14 7.53 7.98
C PRO A 500 -25.03 6.48 8.17
N ARG A 501 -25.39 5.28 8.63
CA ARG A 501 -24.41 4.25 9.01
C ARG A 501 -23.85 3.49 7.82
N GLY A 502 -24.67 3.31 6.80
CA GLY A 502 -24.29 2.54 5.64
C GLY A 502 -25.08 2.90 4.39
N VAL A 503 -24.39 2.79 3.27
CA VAL A 503 -24.93 3.08 1.94
C VAL A 503 -24.88 1.80 1.11
N LEU A 504 -25.99 1.47 0.44
CA LEU A 504 -26.01 0.44 -0.60
C LEU A 504 -26.06 1.11 -1.97
N LEU A 505 -24.99 0.96 -2.75
CA LEU A 505 -24.96 1.23 -4.17
C LEU A 505 -25.48 0.02 -4.95
N TYR A 506 -26.50 0.21 -5.78
CA TYR A 506 -26.97 -0.85 -6.66
C TYR A 506 -27.28 -0.31 -8.05
N GLY A 507 -27.18 -1.16 -9.05
CA GLY A 507 -27.39 -0.76 -10.44
C GLY A 507 -26.89 -1.82 -11.41
N PRO A 508 -27.11 -1.64 -12.72
CA PRO A 508 -26.69 -2.60 -13.73
C PRO A 508 -25.15 -2.80 -13.72
N PRO A 509 -24.66 -3.97 -14.15
CA PRO A 509 -23.22 -4.21 -14.28
C PRO A 509 -22.60 -3.19 -15.26
N GLY A 510 -21.35 -2.80 -15.01
CA GLY A 510 -20.63 -1.88 -15.90
C GLY A 510 -21.04 -0.40 -15.81
N CYS A 511 -22.03 -0.02 -15.00
CA CYS A 511 -22.44 1.39 -14.82
C CYS A 511 -21.58 2.19 -13.84
N GLY A 512 -20.40 1.69 -13.43
CA GLY A 512 -19.44 2.49 -12.66
C GLY A 512 -19.67 2.57 -11.14
N LYS A 513 -20.40 1.63 -10.51
CA LYS A 513 -20.50 1.53 -9.03
C LYS A 513 -19.14 1.50 -8.33
N THR A 514 -18.27 0.58 -8.74
CA THR A 514 -16.90 0.49 -8.22
C THR A 514 -16.08 1.74 -8.60
N PHE A 515 -16.38 2.37 -9.73
CA PHE A 515 -15.68 3.57 -10.21
C PHE A 515 -16.02 4.82 -9.40
N VAL A 516 -17.30 5.06 -9.07
CA VAL A 516 -17.71 6.20 -8.25
C VAL A 516 -17.16 6.08 -6.82
N VAL A 517 -17.12 4.87 -6.27
CA VAL A 517 -16.52 4.63 -4.94
C VAL A 517 -15.02 4.88 -4.97
N ARG A 518 -14.34 4.47 -6.05
CA ARG A 518 -12.93 4.79 -6.29
C ARG A 518 -12.70 6.29 -6.35
N ALA A 519 -13.55 7.03 -7.06
CA ALA A 519 -13.45 8.48 -7.15
C ALA A 519 -13.72 9.18 -5.80
N LEU A 520 -14.64 8.62 -5.00
CA LEU A 520 -14.93 9.06 -3.64
C LEU A 520 -13.72 8.88 -2.74
N ALA A 521 -13.08 7.72 -2.82
CA ALA A 521 -11.83 7.44 -2.13
C ALA A 521 -10.73 8.44 -2.50
N SER A 522 -10.69 8.84 -3.78
CA SER A 522 -9.67 9.71 -4.37
C SER A 522 -9.78 11.18 -4.03
N THR A 523 -10.89 11.60 -3.45
CA THR A 523 -11.06 12.97 -2.96
C THR A 523 -10.17 13.25 -1.72
N GLY A 524 -9.51 12.21 -1.17
CA GLY A 524 -8.15 12.37 -0.61
C GLY A 524 -8.03 12.62 0.90
N GLN A 525 -9.10 12.46 1.68
CA GLN A 525 -9.05 12.74 3.13
C GLN A 525 -9.48 11.57 4.04
N LEU A 526 -9.64 10.37 3.50
CA LEU A 526 -10.10 9.20 4.26
C LEU A 526 -9.41 7.93 3.78
N SER A 527 -9.24 6.95 4.67
CA SER A 527 -8.68 5.64 4.34
C SER A 527 -9.76 4.73 3.76
N VAL A 528 -9.44 3.90 2.77
CA VAL A 528 -10.44 3.04 2.09
C VAL A 528 -10.06 1.58 2.19
N HIS A 529 -10.94 0.79 2.81
CA HIS A 529 -10.82 -0.65 2.96
C HIS A 529 -11.77 -1.33 2.00
N SER A 530 -11.27 -1.75 0.84
CA SER A 530 -12.07 -2.39 -0.19
C SER A 530 -11.91 -3.90 -0.16
N VAL A 531 -13.01 -4.64 -0.18
CA VAL A 531 -13.02 -6.10 -0.35
C VAL A 531 -14.14 -6.51 -1.29
N LYS A 532 -13.87 -7.47 -2.18
CA LYS A 532 -14.91 -8.13 -2.97
C LYS A 532 -15.48 -9.33 -2.21
N GLY A 533 -16.80 -9.47 -2.20
CA GLY A 533 -17.50 -10.54 -1.49
C GLY A 533 -17.02 -11.94 -1.89
N SER A 534 -16.84 -12.17 -3.19
CA SER A 534 -16.29 -13.41 -3.76
C SER A 534 -14.89 -13.75 -3.21
N GLU A 535 -13.98 -12.78 -3.20
CA GLU A 535 -12.60 -12.98 -2.71
C GLU A 535 -12.52 -13.35 -1.22
N LEU A 536 -13.41 -12.77 -0.40
CA LEU A 536 -13.43 -13.04 1.05
C LEU A 536 -13.95 -14.47 1.36
N MET A 537 -14.85 -14.98 0.51
CA MET A 537 -15.37 -16.35 0.63
C MET A 537 -14.35 -17.39 0.15
N ASP A 538 -13.65 -17.13 -0.96
CA ASP A 538 -12.75 -18.11 -1.58
C ASP A 538 -11.37 -18.22 -0.91
N LYS A 539 -10.74 -17.09 -0.55
CA LYS A 539 -9.38 -17.07 0.02
C LYS A 539 -9.32 -17.67 1.45
N TRP A 540 -10.48 -17.81 2.12
CA TRP A 540 -10.56 -18.13 3.56
C TRP A 540 -11.53 -19.28 3.87
N VAL A 541 -11.41 -20.41 3.15
CA VAL A 541 -12.19 -21.63 3.44
C VAL A 541 -11.98 -22.02 4.92
N GLY A 542 -13.01 -21.79 5.76
CA GLY A 542 -13.01 -22.07 7.19
C GLY A 542 -12.73 -20.88 8.13
N SER A 543 -12.43 -19.68 7.63
CA SER A 543 -12.11 -18.50 8.46
C SER A 543 -12.66 -17.15 7.96
N SER A 544 -13.61 -17.14 7.01
CA SER A 544 -14.23 -15.92 6.45
C SER A 544 -14.86 -15.00 7.52
N GLU A 545 -15.41 -15.56 8.62
CA GLU A 545 -15.90 -14.77 9.77
C GLU A 545 -14.81 -13.88 10.38
N LYS A 546 -13.60 -14.43 10.56
CA LYS A 546 -12.48 -13.67 11.13
C LYS A 546 -12.02 -12.57 10.17
N ALA A 547 -12.06 -12.83 8.86
CA ALA A 547 -11.70 -11.85 7.85
C ALA A 547 -12.65 -10.64 7.85
N VAL A 548 -13.96 -10.85 8.04
CA VAL A 548 -14.93 -9.75 8.20
C VAL A 548 -14.61 -8.93 9.45
N ARG A 549 -14.40 -9.58 10.60
CA ARG A 549 -14.02 -8.86 11.84
C ARG A 549 -12.71 -8.08 11.70
N GLU A 550 -11.76 -8.64 10.97
CA GLU A 550 -10.46 -8.02 10.70
C GLU A 550 -10.60 -6.79 9.80
N LEU A 551 -11.44 -6.87 8.76
CA LEU A 551 -11.73 -5.75 7.88
C LEU A 551 -12.27 -4.54 8.66
N PHE A 552 -13.29 -4.77 9.48
CA PHE A 552 -13.90 -3.72 10.29
C PHE A 552 -12.96 -3.21 11.39
N ARG A 553 -12.10 -4.06 11.96
CA ARG A 553 -11.06 -3.63 12.90
C ARG A 553 -10.05 -2.70 12.25
N ARG A 554 -9.51 -3.07 11.09
CA ARG A 554 -8.58 -2.23 10.33
C ARG A 554 -9.20 -0.89 9.96
N ALA A 555 -10.45 -0.89 9.54
CA ALA A 555 -11.17 0.34 9.24
C ALA A 555 -11.35 1.25 10.47
N ARG A 556 -11.63 0.66 11.64
CA ARG A 556 -11.70 1.42 12.89
C ARG A 556 -10.34 2.01 13.30
N ASP A 557 -9.27 1.24 13.13
CA ASP A 557 -7.91 1.68 13.45
C ASP A 557 -7.38 2.78 12.52
N SER A 558 -7.93 2.93 11.31
CA SER A 558 -7.48 3.93 10.33
C SER A 558 -8.46 5.09 10.12
N ALA A 559 -9.41 5.27 11.04
CA ALA A 559 -10.44 6.30 10.96
C ALA A 559 -9.83 7.72 10.78
N PRO A 560 -10.40 8.60 9.92
CA PRO A 560 -11.64 8.43 9.17
C PRO A 560 -11.51 7.44 7.99
N SER A 561 -12.47 6.51 7.90
CA SER A 561 -12.39 5.35 7.00
C SER A 561 -13.70 5.07 6.26
N LEU A 562 -13.57 4.57 5.04
CA LEU A 562 -14.65 3.97 4.26
C LEU A 562 -14.40 2.46 4.11
N VAL A 563 -15.34 1.65 4.56
CA VAL A 563 -15.37 0.21 4.27
C VAL A 563 -16.17 0.00 3.01
N PHE A 564 -15.53 -0.44 1.93
CA PHE A 564 -16.17 -0.75 0.66
C PHE A 564 -16.31 -2.26 0.47
N LEU A 565 -17.56 -2.74 0.45
CA LEU A 565 -17.92 -4.14 0.21
C LEU A 565 -18.49 -4.28 -1.21
N ASP A 566 -17.64 -4.60 -2.17
CA ASP A 566 -18.09 -4.88 -3.55
C ASP A 566 -18.66 -6.29 -3.65
N GLU A 567 -19.64 -6.52 -4.51
CA GLU A 567 -20.37 -7.79 -4.63
C GLU A 567 -20.92 -8.29 -3.28
N ILE A 568 -21.56 -7.40 -2.51
CA ILE A 568 -22.05 -7.73 -1.17
C ILE A 568 -23.11 -8.85 -1.18
N ASP A 569 -23.79 -9.07 -2.31
CA ASP A 569 -24.70 -10.20 -2.53
C ASP A 569 -24.00 -11.57 -2.47
N ALA A 570 -22.71 -11.64 -2.83
CA ALA A 570 -21.92 -12.85 -2.66
C ALA A 570 -21.52 -13.09 -1.19
N LEU A 571 -21.29 -12.01 -0.44
CA LEU A 571 -20.90 -12.06 0.98
C LEU A 571 -22.10 -12.39 1.89
N ALA A 572 -23.27 -11.85 1.55
CA ALA A 572 -24.48 -11.95 2.36
C ALA A 572 -25.73 -12.24 1.52
N PRO A 573 -25.80 -13.42 0.90
CA PRO A 573 -26.98 -13.86 0.17
C PRO A 573 -28.16 -14.11 1.10
N ARG A 574 -29.38 -14.15 0.56
CA ARG A 574 -30.58 -14.58 1.30
C ARG A 574 -30.35 -15.95 1.95
N ARG A 575 -30.72 -16.04 3.23
CA ARG A 575 -30.61 -17.28 4.01
C ARG A 575 -31.31 -18.44 3.30
N GLY A 576 -30.64 -19.58 3.23
CA GLY A 576 -31.14 -20.79 2.57
C GLY A 576 -30.87 -20.89 1.06
N GLN A 577 -30.22 -19.90 0.43
CA GLN A 577 -29.77 -20.03 -0.97
C GLN A 577 -28.41 -20.74 -1.13
N SER A 578 -27.60 -20.82 -0.08
CA SER A 578 -26.30 -21.51 -0.10
C SER A 578 -26.41 -22.90 0.56
N PHE A 579 -25.89 -23.94 -0.09
CA PHE A 579 -25.86 -25.32 0.42
C PHE A 579 -24.62 -25.64 1.29
N ASP A 580 -23.86 -24.63 1.69
CA ASP A 580 -22.68 -24.79 2.52
C ASP A 580 -23.06 -25.03 3.99
N SER A 581 -22.14 -25.63 4.74
CA SER A 581 -22.26 -26.14 6.12
C SER A 581 -22.52 -25.08 7.22
N GLY A 582 -23.30 -24.05 6.92
CA GLY A 582 -23.62 -22.92 7.80
C GLY A 582 -22.52 -21.85 7.86
N VAL A 583 -21.50 -21.94 6.99
CA VAL A 583 -20.39 -20.97 6.94
C VAL A 583 -20.89 -19.60 6.51
N THR A 584 -21.69 -19.53 5.44
CA THR A 584 -22.27 -18.28 4.93
C THR A 584 -23.13 -17.59 5.99
N ASP A 585 -23.98 -18.34 6.70
CA ASP A 585 -24.82 -17.77 7.76
C ASP A 585 -24.01 -17.16 8.91
N ARG A 586 -22.85 -17.76 9.27
CA ARG A 586 -21.94 -17.20 10.28
C ARG A 586 -21.26 -15.92 9.78
N VAL A 587 -20.89 -15.86 8.51
CA VAL A 587 -20.32 -14.66 7.87
C VAL A 587 -21.35 -13.53 7.86
N VAL A 588 -22.61 -13.81 7.48
CA VAL A 588 -23.70 -12.82 7.54
C VAL A 588 -23.92 -12.36 8.97
N ALA A 589 -23.99 -13.27 9.95
CA ALA A 589 -24.14 -12.91 11.35
C ALA A 589 -22.99 -12.03 11.86
N ALA A 590 -21.75 -12.33 11.46
CA ALA A 590 -20.60 -11.51 11.80
C ALA A 590 -20.68 -10.12 11.17
N LEU A 591 -21.03 -10.03 9.88
CA LEU A 591 -21.23 -8.75 9.20
C LEU A 591 -22.32 -7.90 9.87
N LEU A 592 -23.47 -8.50 10.22
CA LEU A 592 -24.53 -7.82 10.95
C LEU A 592 -24.05 -7.33 12.33
N THR A 593 -23.28 -8.16 13.04
CA THR A 593 -22.69 -7.78 14.34
C THR A 593 -21.70 -6.62 14.19
N GLU A 594 -20.90 -6.62 13.13
CA GLU A 594 -19.96 -5.54 12.85
C GLU A 594 -20.70 -4.25 12.49
N LEU A 595 -21.74 -4.31 11.65
CA LEU A 595 -22.58 -3.15 11.30
C LEU A 595 -23.32 -2.58 12.53
N ASP A 596 -23.90 -3.43 13.37
CA ASP A 596 -24.60 -3.03 14.60
C ASP A 596 -23.62 -2.55 15.69
N GLY A 597 -22.43 -3.15 15.72
CA GLY A 597 -21.34 -2.85 16.66
C GLY A 597 -20.56 -1.58 16.33
N VAL A 598 -20.80 -0.95 15.17
CA VAL A 598 -20.31 0.40 14.87
C VAL A 598 -21.12 1.43 15.66
N ASN A 599 -20.94 1.47 16.99
CA ASN A 599 -21.44 2.58 17.80
C ASN A 599 -20.53 2.89 19.01
N PRO A 600 -20.17 4.17 19.27
CA PRO A 600 -20.34 5.40 18.51
C PRO A 600 -18.97 5.90 17.99
N LEU A 601 -18.53 5.42 16.84
CA LEU A 601 -17.39 6.03 16.14
C LEU A 601 -17.93 6.72 14.90
N ARG A 602 -17.88 8.04 14.90
CA ARG A 602 -18.43 8.93 13.85
C ARG A 602 -17.62 8.89 12.55
N ASP A 603 -16.58 8.07 12.53
CA ASP A 603 -15.47 8.20 11.62
C ASP A 603 -15.31 6.97 10.71
N VAL A 604 -16.24 6.01 10.74
CA VAL A 604 -16.27 4.86 9.82
C VAL A 604 -17.61 4.76 9.13
N VAL A 605 -17.61 4.84 7.79
CA VAL A 605 -18.79 4.68 6.94
C VAL A 605 -18.68 3.38 6.17
N VAL A 606 -19.78 2.63 6.05
CA VAL A 606 -19.83 1.40 5.25
C VAL A 606 -20.55 1.64 3.94
N LEU A 607 -19.99 1.18 2.85
CA LEU A 607 -20.59 1.25 1.53
C LEU A 607 -20.57 -0.14 0.89
N GLY A 608 -21.76 -0.71 0.65
CA GLY A 608 -21.92 -1.94 -0.11
C GLY A 608 -22.23 -1.65 -1.57
N ALA A 609 -21.71 -2.44 -2.51
CA ALA A 609 -22.12 -2.41 -3.90
C ALA A 609 -22.63 -3.77 -4.38
N THR A 610 -23.68 -3.77 -5.20
CA THR A 610 -24.23 -4.98 -5.81
C THR A 610 -24.81 -4.72 -7.20
N ASN A 611 -24.85 -5.75 -8.03
CA ASN A 611 -25.65 -5.75 -9.26
C ASN A 611 -27.04 -6.38 -9.06
N ARG A 612 -27.24 -7.07 -7.93
CA ARG A 612 -28.40 -7.93 -7.65
C ARG A 612 -28.90 -7.69 -6.22
N PRO A 613 -29.51 -6.53 -5.95
CA PRO A 613 -29.97 -6.19 -4.60
C PRO A 613 -31.08 -7.14 -4.10
N ASP A 614 -31.79 -7.79 -5.02
CA ASP A 614 -32.77 -8.83 -4.71
C ASP A 614 -32.17 -10.04 -3.98
N LEU A 615 -30.89 -10.34 -4.18
CA LEU A 615 -30.23 -11.50 -3.58
C LEU A 615 -29.68 -11.27 -2.17
N ILE A 616 -29.63 -10.02 -1.70
CA ILE A 616 -29.07 -9.67 -0.38
C ILE A 616 -30.01 -10.12 0.75
N ASP A 617 -29.46 -10.55 1.89
CA ASP A 617 -30.24 -10.76 3.13
C ASP A 617 -30.95 -9.44 3.53
N PRO A 618 -32.30 -9.40 3.57
CA PRO A 618 -33.06 -8.21 3.96
C PRO A 618 -32.71 -7.65 5.34
N ALA A 619 -32.08 -8.45 6.21
CA ALA A 619 -31.55 -7.97 7.48
C ALA A 619 -30.51 -6.84 7.28
N LEU A 620 -29.72 -6.84 6.21
CA LEU A 620 -28.74 -5.80 5.94
C LEU A 620 -29.35 -4.45 5.54
N LEU A 621 -30.55 -4.46 4.97
CA LEU A 621 -31.26 -3.29 4.46
C LEU A 621 -32.09 -2.57 5.53
N ARG A 622 -32.02 -3.02 6.78
CA ARG A 622 -32.78 -2.43 7.89
C ARG A 622 -32.15 -1.12 8.35
N PRO A 623 -32.95 -0.18 8.92
CA PRO A 623 -32.44 1.05 9.53
C PRO A 623 -31.29 0.78 10.52
N GLY A 624 -30.26 1.63 10.50
CA GLY A 624 -29.04 1.47 11.28
C GLY A 624 -27.95 0.59 10.64
N ARG A 625 -28.20 0.00 9.46
CA ARG A 625 -27.23 -0.80 8.68
C ARG A 625 -26.99 -0.16 7.31
N LEU A 626 -27.32 -0.83 6.20
CA LEU A 626 -27.25 -0.25 4.86
C LEU A 626 -28.54 0.50 4.52
N GLU A 627 -28.87 1.50 5.34
CA GLU A 627 -30.19 2.16 5.29
C GLU A 627 -30.36 3.14 4.12
N ARG A 628 -29.26 3.67 3.58
CA ARG A 628 -29.31 4.59 2.43
C ARG A 628 -29.11 3.80 1.15
N HIS A 629 -30.15 3.67 0.35
CA HIS A 629 -30.07 3.01 -0.96
C HIS A 629 -29.87 4.06 -2.06
N VAL A 630 -28.86 3.87 -2.91
CA VAL A 630 -28.55 4.76 -4.04
C VAL A 630 -28.51 3.93 -5.31
N PHE A 631 -29.44 4.20 -6.22
CA PHE A 631 -29.48 3.59 -7.54
C PHE A 631 -28.52 4.31 -8.49
N ILE A 632 -27.66 3.55 -9.17
CA ILE A 632 -26.83 4.04 -10.26
C ILE A 632 -27.55 3.73 -11.57
N GLU A 633 -28.13 4.78 -12.16
CA GLU A 633 -28.77 4.72 -13.48
C GLU A 633 -27.73 4.37 -14.57
N PRO A 634 -28.14 3.65 -15.63
CA PRO A 634 -27.33 3.53 -16.82
C PRO A 634 -27.11 4.91 -17.49
N PRO A 635 -25.95 5.13 -18.11
CA PRO A 635 -25.60 6.43 -18.67
C PRO A 635 -26.49 6.80 -19.87
N ASP A 636 -27.05 8.01 -19.87
CA ASP A 636 -27.76 8.57 -21.01
C ASP A 636 -26.79 9.03 -22.13
N ALA A 637 -27.31 9.65 -23.20
CA ALA A 637 -26.45 10.10 -24.30
C ALA A 637 -25.42 11.17 -23.87
N ALA A 638 -25.81 12.11 -23.00
CA ALA A 638 -24.92 13.14 -22.48
C ALA A 638 -23.88 12.52 -21.53
N ALA A 639 -24.31 11.60 -20.68
CA ALA A 639 -23.46 10.79 -19.80
C ALA A 639 -22.39 10.03 -20.58
N ARG A 640 -22.80 9.31 -21.63
CA ARG A 640 -21.89 8.56 -22.49
C ARG A 640 -20.88 9.47 -23.15
N CYS A 641 -21.28 10.67 -23.58
CA CYS A 641 -20.35 11.66 -24.13
C CYS A 641 -19.31 12.08 -23.10
N GLU A 642 -19.72 12.42 -21.87
CA GLU A 642 -18.79 12.79 -20.79
C GLU A 642 -17.86 11.64 -20.38
N ILE A 643 -18.37 10.41 -20.33
CA ILE A 643 -17.57 9.20 -20.08
C ILE A 643 -16.53 9.02 -21.19
N LEU A 644 -16.94 9.15 -22.46
CA LEU A 644 -16.04 9.06 -23.61
C LEU A 644 -15.00 10.19 -23.60
N ARG A 645 -15.39 11.43 -23.32
CA ARG A 645 -14.46 12.56 -23.18
C ARG A 645 -13.45 12.31 -22.08
N THR A 646 -13.91 11.87 -20.90
CA THR A 646 -13.06 11.62 -19.74
C THR A 646 -12.07 10.49 -19.99
N ALA A 647 -12.54 9.35 -20.49
CA ALA A 647 -11.69 8.23 -20.86
C ALA A 647 -10.78 8.56 -22.06
N GLY A 648 -11.25 9.45 -22.94
CA GLY A 648 -10.55 9.98 -24.10
C GLY A 648 -9.53 11.07 -23.79
N LYS A 649 -9.50 11.69 -22.59
CA LYS A 649 -8.48 12.70 -22.22
C LYS A 649 -7.05 12.21 -22.44
N SER A 650 -6.84 10.91 -22.29
CA SER A 650 -5.56 10.22 -22.45
C SER A 650 -5.35 9.57 -23.83
N VAL A 651 -6.33 9.65 -24.72
CA VAL A 651 -6.32 9.00 -26.04
C VAL A 651 -6.41 10.09 -27.12
N PRO A 652 -5.37 10.28 -27.95
CA PRO A 652 -5.46 11.25 -29.04
C PRO A 652 -6.53 10.84 -30.04
N LEU A 653 -7.47 11.75 -30.32
CA LEU A 653 -8.56 11.55 -31.27
C LEU A 653 -8.30 12.42 -32.50
N SER A 654 -8.55 11.87 -33.68
CA SER A 654 -8.45 12.60 -34.95
C SER A 654 -9.64 13.54 -35.13
N ASP A 655 -9.48 14.59 -35.94
CA ASP A 655 -10.50 15.62 -36.20
C ASP A 655 -11.80 15.04 -36.81
N ASP A 656 -11.74 13.82 -37.37
CA ASP A 656 -12.90 13.10 -37.91
C ASP A 656 -13.75 12.38 -36.83
N VAL A 657 -13.32 12.41 -35.56
CA VAL A 657 -14.04 11.81 -34.43
C VAL A 657 -14.85 12.86 -33.67
N ASP A 658 -16.15 12.85 -33.86
CA ASP A 658 -17.10 13.59 -33.02
C ASP A 658 -17.64 12.69 -31.89
N LEU A 659 -17.21 12.95 -30.65
CA LEU A 659 -17.66 12.19 -29.48
C LEU A 659 -19.14 12.39 -29.16
N ASP A 660 -19.75 13.52 -29.53
CA ASP A 660 -21.18 13.75 -29.34
C ASP A 660 -21.99 12.85 -30.29
N GLU A 661 -21.60 12.75 -31.56
CA GLU A 661 -22.22 11.83 -32.53
C GLU A 661 -22.01 10.37 -32.14
N VAL A 662 -20.79 10.01 -31.69
CA VAL A 662 -20.50 8.66 -31.20
C VAL A 662 -21.42 8.32 -30.02
N ALA A 663 -21.51 9.18 -29.00
CA ALA A 663 -22.32 8.96 -27.81
C ALA A 663 -23.82 8.78 -28.10
N ALA A 664 -24.35 9.56 -29.06
CA ALA A 664 -25.73 9.44 -29.52
C ALA A 664 -26.02 8.05 -30.12
N GLY A 665 -25.03 7.42 -30.76
CA GLY A 665 -25.14 6.08 -31.33
C GLY A 665 -24.95 4.92 -30.36
N LEU A 666 -24.60 5.16 -29.09
CA LEU A 666 -24.27 4.13 -28.10
C LEU A 666 -25.41 3.78 -27.14
N ASP A 667 -26.65 3.79 -27.62
CA ASP A 667 -27.77 3.37 -26.78
C ASP A 667 -27.61 1.90 -26.31
N GLY A 668 -27.92 1.65 -25.03
CA GLY A 668 -27.70 0.36 -24.38
C GLY A 668 -26.25 0.04 -23.98
N TYR A 669 -25.28 0.94 -24.21
CA TYR A 669 -23.91 0.79 -23.71
C TYR A 669 -23.81 1.26 -22.26
N SER A 670 -23.17 0.45 -21.42
CA SER A 670 -22.77 0.83 -20.06
C SER A 670 -21.53 1.74 -20.06
N ALA A 671 -21.17 2.30 -18.91
CA ALA A 671 -19.93 3.08 -18.78
C ALA A 671 -18.69 2.23 -19.10
N ALA A 672 -18.68 0.97 -18.65
CA ALA A 672 -17.63 0.01 -18.96
C ALA A 672 -17.56 -0.30 -20.47
N ASP A 673 -18.70 -0.40 -21.16
CA ASP A 673 -18.72 -0.62 -22.61
C ASP A 673 -18.17 0.60 -23.36
N CYS A 674 -18.47 1.82 -22.92
CA CYS A 674 -17.92 3.04 -23.52
C CYS A 674 -16.39 3.11 -23.37
N VAL A 675 -15.86 2.76 -22.20
CA VAL A 675 -14.42 2.67 -21.96
C VAL A 675 -13.79 1.54 -22.78
N ALA A 676 -14.43 0.38 -22.83
CA ALA A 676 -13.99 -0.76 -23.65
C ALA A 676 -13.97 -0.40 -25.13
N LEU A 677 -14.94 0.38 -25.60
CA LEU A 677 -15.01 0.86 -26.98
C LEU A 677 -13.82 1.73 -27.34
N LEU A 678 -13.50 2.74 -26.52
CA LEU A 678 -12.33 3.60 -26.76
C LEU A 678 -11.02 2.81 -26.67
N ARG A 679 -10.92 1.87 -25.74
CA ARG A 679 -9.76 0.99 -25.62
C ARG A 679 -9.58 0.12 -26.86
N GLU A 680 -10.64 -0.51 -27.35
CA GLU A 680 -10.60 -1.33 -28.56
C GLU A 680 -10.33 -0.47 -29.80
N ALA A 681 -10.84 0.76 -29.85
CA ALA A 681 -10.53 1.72 -30.91
C ALA A 681 -9.03 2.10 -30.90
N ALA A 682 -8.45 2.36 -29.72
CA ALA A 682 -7.02 2.60 -29.58
C ALA A 682 -6.17 1.39 -29.99
N LEU A 683 -6.56 0.18 -29.58
CA LEU A 683 -5.89 -1.06 -30.02
C LEU A 683 -6.02 -1.27 -31.53
N THR A 684 -7.17 -0.94 -32.11
CA THR A 684 -7.41 -1.01 -33.55
C THR A 684 -6.51 -0.02 -34.30
N ALA A 685 -6.39 1.21 -33.82
CA ALA A 685 -5.47 2.21 -34.37
C ALA A 685 -4.01 1.75 -34.28
N MET A 686 -3.59 1.19 -33.14
CA MET A 686 -2.23 0.64 -32.97
C MET A 686 -1.96 -0.58 -33.86
N ARG A 687 -2.96 -1.45 -34.07
CA ARG A 687 -2.85 -2.59 -35.01
C ARG A 687 -2.77 -2.11 -36.47
N ARG A 688 -3.44 -1.01 -36.80
CA ARG A 688 -3.38 -0.36 -38.12
C ARG A 688 -2.00 0.24 -38.37
N SER A 689 -1.44 0.95 -37.39
CA SER A 689 -0.06 1.44 -37.41
C SER A 689 0.44 1.66 -35.99
N ILE A 690 1.62 1.15 -35.65
CA ILE A 690 2.23 1.37 -34.33
C ILE A 690 2.61 2.84 -34.09
N ASP A 691 2.83 3.58 -35.17
CA ASP A 691 3.11 5.01 -35.18
C ASP A 691 1.83 5.85 -35.33
N ALA A 692 0.64 5.22 -35.24
CA ALA A 692 -0.61 5.96 -35.25
C ALA A 692 -0.63 6.92 -34.05
N THR A 693 -0.68 8.21 -34.35
CA THR A 693 -0.81 9.26 -33.34
C THR A 693 -2.21 9.27 -32.77
N ASP A 694 -3.21 9.09 -33.64
CA ASP A 694 -4.61 9.37 -33.31
C ASP A 694 -5.56 8.24 -33.71
N VAL A 695 -6.65 8.10 -32.94
CA VAL A 695 -7.77 7.21 -33.21
C VAL A 695 -8.73 7.88 -34.20
N THR A 696 -9.05 7.18 -35.30
CA THR A 696 -9.95 7.68 -36.36
C THR A 696 -11.39 7.20 -36.17
N ALA A 697 -12.33 7.81 -36.89
CA ALA A 697 -13.73 7.36 -36.88
C ALA A 697 -13.88 5.92 -37.38
N ALA A 698 -13.03 5.50 -38.32
CA ALA A 698 -12.99 4.12 -38.81
C ALA A 698 -12.55 3.11 -37.73
N ASP A 699 -11.58 3.50 -36.89
CA ASP A 699 -11.10 2.67 -35.77
C ASP A 699 -12.22 2.49 -34.73
N ILE A 700 -13.00 3.55 -34.44
CA ILE A 700 -14.18 3.48 -33.55
C ILE A 700 -15.27 2.61 -34.18
N ALA A 701 -15.56 2.76 -35.48
CA ALA A 701 -16.56 1.97 -36.18
C ALA A 701 -16.22 0.46 -36.16
N ALA A 702 -14.94 0.11 -36.34
CA ALA A 702 -14.45 -1.26 -36.22
C ALA A 702 -14.59 -1.77 -34.77
N ALA A 703 -14.21 -0.96 -33.78
CA ALA A 703 -14.34 -1.31 -32.36
C ALA A 703 -15.80 -1.57 -31.95
N ARG A 704 -16.77 -0.83 -32.50
CA ARG A 704 -18.22 -1.04 -32.25
C ARG A 704 -18.74 -2.39 -32.75
N GLN A 705 -18.07 -3.03 -33.71
CA GLN A 705 -18.46 -4.38 -34.16
C GLN A 705 -18.07 -5.46 -33.16
N ILE A 706 -17.02 -5.19 -32.37
CA ILE A 706 -16.46 -6.09 -31.35
C ILE A 706 -17.14 -5.84 -30.00
N VAL A 707 -17.19 -4.57 -29.56
CA VAL A 707 -17.79 -4.17 -28.28
C VAL A 707 -19.29 -3.92 -28.50
N ARG A 708 -20.12 -4.83 -28.01
CA ARG A 708 -21.60 -4.80 -28.13
C ARG A 708 -22.23 -4.19 -26.87
N PRO A 709 -23.45 -3.61 -26.96
CA PRO A 709 -24.17 -3.11 -25.79
C PRO A 709 -24.45 -4.24 -24.81
N SER A 710 -24.19 -4.00 -23.51
CA SER A 710 -24.35 -5.02 -22.47
C SER A 710 -25.61 -4.83 -21.61
N LEU A 711 -26.30 -3.68 -21.70
CA LEU A 711 -27.44 -3.39 -20.85
C LEU A 711 -28.73 -4.05 -21.37
N ASP A 712 -29.39 -4.81 -20.50
CA ASP A 712 -30.74 -5.35 -20.74
C ASP A 712 -31.81 -4.38 -20.19
N PRO A 713 -32.69 -3.81 -21.05
CA PRO A 713 -33.75 -2.91 -20.61
C PRO A 713 -34.68 -3.51 -19.54
N ALA A 714 -34.97 -4.82 -19.60
CA ALA A 714 -35.85 -5.46 -18.63
C ALA A 714 -35.19 -5.53 -17.23
N GLN A 715 -33.89 -5.81 -17.20
CA GLN A 715 -33.12 -5.82 -15.96
C GLN A 715 -32.99 -4.42 -15.35
N VAL A 716 -32.78 -3.40 -16.18
CA VAL A 716 -32.70 -1.99 -15.73
C VAL A 716 -34.01 -1.58 -15.04
N GLU A 717 -35.15 -1.89 -15.65
CA GLU A 717 -36.45 -1.52 -15.08
C GLU A 717 -36.73 -2.25 -13.76
N ALA A 718 -36.38 -3.54 -13.66
CA ALA A 718 -36.47 -4.29 -12.41
C ALA A 718 -35.66 -3.66 -11.27
N LEU A 719 -34.49 -3.09 -11.57
CA LEU A 719 -33.67 -2.38 -10.59
C LEU A 719 -34.27 -1.01 -10.20
N ARG A 720 -34.90 -0.30 -11.14
CA ARG A 720 -35.66 0.93 -10.81
C ARG A 720 -36.83 0.64 -9.90
N ASP A 721 -37.53 -0.47 -10.12
CA ASP A 721 -38.67 -0.85 -9.30
C ASP A 721 -38.25 -1.30 -7.89
N PHE A 722 -37.06 -1.89 -7.74
CA PHE A 722 -36.47 -2.13 -6.42
C PHE A 722 -36.31 -0.83 -5.60
N ALA A 723 -36.00 0.29 -6.25
CA ALA A 723 -35.90 1.61 -5.59
C ALA A 723 -37.24 2.11 -5.03
N LYS A 724 -38.36 1.68 -5.64
CA LYS A 724 -39.72 2.10 -5.29
C LYS A 724 -40.40 1.15 -4.31
N ALA A 725 -39.82 -0.04 -4.08
CA ALA A 725 -40.32 -0.99 -3.11
C ALA A 725 -40.11 -0.46 -1.68
N PRO A 726 -41.16 -0.44 -0.84
CA PRO A 726 -41.14 0.20 0.48
C PRO A 726 -40.26 -0.49 1.51
#